data_AF-A0A8H7F402-F1
#
_entry.id   AF-A0A8H7F402-F1
#
_cell.length_a   1.000
_cell.length_b   1.000
_cell.length_c   1.000
_cell.angle_alpha   90.00
_cell.angle_beta   90.00
_cell.angle_gamma   90.00
#
_symmetry.space_group_name_H-M   'P 1'
#
loop_
_entity.id
_entity.type
_entity.pdbx_description
1 polymer ?
#
loop_
_entity_poly.entity_id
_entity_poly.type
_entity_poly.pdbx_seq_one_letter_code
_entity_poly.pdbx_strand_id
1 'polypeptide(L)'
;MPPFLYNVENDKPSSQLVFEVSQTPQSSTYLDLPLVPVRRNPSSHDTSFIDFSPNAQQKKQGHRSNRRWPYSRLDNSRANEFESVHSYQLERIDDPISALDAPYPLKPTSLPDTPNYNALDEEMTLLKTPSPSFFRRLTLTKPLRKHPFSKLYEVPEWISLLIHTFLCVVSYPVLVAFVQIAKGRTLFWTRVIVGIGSGITGVLLGRSLLQLSRRHLEATVWATVIHQSQSHDHPGVQFKHIARHVEDPTSVYNGIVLFWDRFYYTGTARKNRAHYDPRFWSFHTLFFLMTFVLSVVLPFIFARVVEIDTQLQMQKDRSRYKEVVINGGISDADNERASALVNTVFSNTLIIWTLSSYSGHGGLPVVEFSWTDPNTSHSDVVYFSQPTRSQLQPGGHGLGTFETEVTALGPSIDGPTMMTTVDAEMAPGSIVRQPQWGIRNKCVKIPDGQNNILPKSQANLTYIFIPKDTVTGLLDYYGKPPPTSFPKFGTKPSDQEWPSNMKQSDTFAAVPFWPNGVTLSYFSYPLRDTSSNGTGFVSLELALIRLNTSFAAQGQFSALGEAVPDANGSATHIGYDAVVCIEVFEPWIVDVYNSSIGDPTPQNIVEKGNAVRDLEVGKERLVGEPINDPTVRRKLTSERMQQVYVAAHQNSIHQMLKDDGSADMDYVPSTIAIECTDGKGAFNYTSLSAPLFERFKARADATHLLPYMVGSGQIVVRSYPDRVLAFSTILNIPLIAILISFLALGVFAALFVPRLPKNMPRRGFDLYSWLAAFYADELVIAGKPGGNGGLPVLPIGRKMDVEDIEQHIGEVRFRNLFATWDGLDDLYILSCGV
;
A
#
# COMPACT_ATOMS: atom_id res chain seq x y z
N MET A 1 40.64 36.65 26.93
CA MET A 1 40.53 38.06 26.48
C MET A 1 40.71 38.11 24.96
N PRO A 2 39.92 38.90 24.23
CA PRO A 2 40.02 39.03 22.77
C PRO A 2 40.91 40.21 22.35
N PRO A 3 41.20 40.35 21.04
CA PRO A 3 41.49 41.63 20.43
C PRO A 3 40.48 42.00 19.34
N PHE A 4 39.53 42.87 19.67
CA PHE A 4 38.90 43.77 18.70
C PHE A 4 38.92 45.17 19.30
N LEU A 5 39.40 46.14 18.53
CA LEU A 5 39.54 47.54 18.91
C LEU A 5 39.07 48.40 17.76
N TYR A 6 38.16 49.34 18.04
CA TYR A 6 38.06 50.60 17.32
C TYR A 6 37.41 51.64 18.23
N ASN A 7 38.05 52.81 18.36
CA ASN A 7 37.49 53.97 19.06
C ASN A 7 36.77 54.87 18.06
N VAL A 8 35.59 55.37 18.43
CA VAL A 8 35.14 56.76 18.16
C VAL A 8 34.46 57.26 19.44
N GLU A 9 34.45 58.58 19.65
CA GLU A 9 34.28 59.23 20.95
C GLU A 9 32.94 59.99 21.06
N ASN A 10 32.43 60.09 22.29
CA ASN A 10 31.38 60.96 22.86
C ASN A 10 30.32 61.64 21.96
N ASP A 11 29.03 61.52 22.34
CA ASP A 11 28.36 62.66 23.00
C ASP A 11 27.09 62.30 23.82
N LYS A 12 26.65 63.23 24.70
CA LYS A 12 25.47 63.19 25.60
C LYS A 12 24.97 64.64 25.87
N PRO A 13 23.81 64.91 26.53
CA PRO A 13 22.82 64.05 27.22
C PRO A 13 21.49 63.96 26.41
N SER A 14 20.21 64.06 26.85
CA SER A 14 19.43 64.26 28.10
C SER A 14 17.93 63.98 27.79
N SER A 15 16.97 63.72 28.70
CA SER A 15 16.91 63.32 30.13
C SER A 15 15.42 63.21 30.59
N GLN A 16 15.13 62.57 31.75
CA GLN A 16 13.86 62.68 32.54
C GLN A 16 12.57 62.05 31.93
N LEU A 17 11.52 61.59 32.65
CA LEU A 17 11.18 61.38 34.10
C LEU A 17 10.61 59.92 34.30
N VAL A 18 10.72 59.20 35.45
CA VAL A 18 9.95 59.23 36.76
C VAL A 18 8.42 59.11 36.56
N PHE A 19 7.60 58.22 37.19
CA PHE A 19 7.49 57.63 38.55
C PHE A 19 7.37 56.06 38.54
N GLU A 20 7.71 55.26 39.58
CA GLU A 20 7.04 55.02 40.90
C GLU A 20 5.61 54.40 40.77
N VAL A 21 5.15 53.37 41.51
CA VAL A 21 5.16 53.13 42.98
C VAL A 21 5.31 51.63 43.37
N SER A 22 5.72 51.39 44.62
CA SER A 22 6.02 50.13 45.31
C SER A 22 4.82 49.24 45.72
N GLN A 23 5.10 47.95 46.02
CA GLN A 23 4.92 47.39 47.37
C GLN A 23 5.53 45.98 47.56
N THR A 24 6.18 45.76 48.69
CA THR A 24 6.65 44.45 49.24
C THR A 24 5.91 44.21 50.56
N PRO A 25 5.62 42.96 50.98
CA PRO A 25 6.57 42.19 51.82
C PRO A 25 6.48 40.65 51.54
N GLN A 26 7.07 39.69 52.28
CA GLN A 26 7.79 39.69 53.56
C GLN A 26 8.83 38.54 53.64
N SER A 27 9.59 38.48 54.73
CA SER A 27 10.75 37.60 54.96
C SER A 27 10.48 36.28 55.69
N SER A 28 11.37 35.29 55.50
CA SER A 28 11.78 34.32 56.55
C SER A 28 13.30 34.08 56.47
N THR A 29 13.91 33.43 57.46
CA THR A 29 15.24 33.85 57.95
C THR A 29 16.20 32.71 58.36
N TYR A 30 17.51 32.97 58.18
CA TYR A 30 18.69 32.36 58.84
C TYR A 30 18.89 30.83 58.84
N LEU A 31 20.07 30.39 58.37
CA LEU A 31 21.18 29.98 59.27
C LEU A 31 22.52 29.83 58.52
N ASP A 32 23.62 29.85 59.27
CA ASP A 32 25.00 30.03 58.78
C ASP A 32 25.90 28.79 58.96
N LEU A 33 26.84 28.62 58.02
CA LEU A 33 28.17 27.97 58.17
C LEU A 33 28.25 26.46 58.53
N PRO A 34 29.43 25.79 58.41
CA PRO A 34 30.62 26.07 57.58
C PRO A 34 31.09 24.88 56.70
N LEU A 35 32.13 25.10 55.88
CA LEU A 35 32.87 24.08 55.12
C LEU A 35 33.79 23.20 55.98
N VAL A 36 33.88 21.90 55.68
CA VAL A 36 34.97 21.00 56.12
C VAL A 36 35.34 20.03 54.97
N PRO A 37 36.62 19.88 54.58
CA PRO A 37 37.04 18.97 53.51
C PRO A 37 37.35 17.55 54.00
N VAL A 38 37.05 16.53 53.18
CA VAL A 38 37.39 15.12 53.48
C VAL A 38 38.57 14.65 52.62
N ARG A 39 39.73 14.47 53.25
CA ARG A 39 40.80 13.61 52.71
C ARG A 39 40.42 12.14 52.88
N ARG A 40 40.69 11.30 51.87
CA ARG A 40 41.04 9.89 52.07
C ARG A 40 42.18 9.48 51.12
N ASN A 41 43.09 8.67 51.65
CA ASN A 41 44.14 7.92 50.96
C ASN A 41 44.52 6.72 51.88
N PRO A 42 45.35 5.73 51.50
CA PRO A 42 44.78 4.44 51.10
C PRO A 42 45.24 3.23 51.95
N SER A 43 44.49 2.12 51.81
CA SER A 43 44.81 0.75 52.25
C SER A 43 43.91 -0.21 51.43
N SER A 44 44.41 -1.14 50.61
CA SER A 44 45.25 -2.34 50.84
C SER A 44 44.47 -3.56 51.38
N HIS A 45 44.09 -4.49 50.47
CA HIS A 45 44.33 -5.94 50.65
C HIS A 45 44.02 -6.81 49.40
N ASP A 46 45.08 -7.45 48.92
CA ASP A 46 45.29 -8.80 48.36
C ASP A 46 44.15 -9.73 47.84
N THR A 47 44.51 -10.37 46.70
CA THR A 47 44.26 -11.79 46.33
C THR A 47 42.86 -12.31 45.95
N SER A 48 42.61 -12.45 44.64
CA SER A 48 42.48 -13.74 43.89
C SER A 48 42.07 -13.42 42.44
N PHE A 49 42.81 -13.72 41.36
CA PHE A 49 43.41 -14.97 40.87
C PHE A 49 42.40 -16.09 40.55
N ILE A 50 41.76 -15.99 39.38
CA ILE A 50 41.34 -17.14 38.56
C ILE A 50 41.70 -16.83 37.10
N ASP A 51 42.59 -17.63 36.52
CA ASP A 51 42.85 -17.69 35.08
C ASP A 51 41.70 -18.39 34.34
N PHE A 52 41.38 -17.98 33.11
CA PHE A 52 40.93 -18.93 32.07
C PHE A 52 41.12 -18.40 30.64
N SER A 53 42.00 -19.05 29.89
CA SER A 53 42.30 -18.81 28.47
C SER A 53 43.17 -19.97 27.94
N PRO A 54 43.23 -20.28 26.63
CA PRO A 54 42.17 -20.34 25.63
C PRO A 54 42.10 -21.75 24.98
N ASN A 55 41.65 -21.85 23.72
CA ASN A 55 41.70 -22.97 22.74
C ASN A 55 40.43 -23.82 22.55
N ALA A 56 40.13 -24.41 21.36
CA ALA A 56 40.53 -24.08 19.97
C ALA A 56 39.75 -24.95 18.94
N GLN A 57 39.56 -24.43 17.71
CA GLN A 57 39.19 -25.19 16.48
C GLN A 57 37.77 -25.88 16.49
N GLN A 58 37.19 -26.42 15.40
CA GLN A 58 37.63 -26.61 14.00
C GLN A 58 36.47 -26.59 12.96
N LYS A 59 36.76 -26.15 11.72
CA LYS A 59 36.16 -26.52 10.39
C LYS A 59 34.63 -26.55 10.13
N LYS A 60 34.29 -25.82 9.05
CA LYS A 60 33.50 -26.24 7.85
C LYS A 60 32.41 -27.33 8.02
N GLN A 61 31.16 -26.96 7.74
CA GLN A 61 30.46 -27.28 6.47
C GLN A 61 29.19 -26.42 6.33
N GLY A 62 28.63 -26.30 5.12
CA GLY A 62 27.44 -25.48 4.87
C GLY A 62 26.42 -26.19 3.99
N HIS A 63 25.14 -25.98 4.26
CA HIS A 63 24.03 -26.40 3.40
C HIS A 63 22.80 -25.49 3.54
N ARG A 64 21.99 -25.42 2.47
CA ARG A 64 20.70 -24.70 2.43
C ARG A 64 19.66 -25.40 3.30
N SER A 65 18.78 -24.65 3.97
CA SER A 65 17.41 -25.13 4.22
C SER A 65 16.41 -23.98 4.37
N ASN A 66 15.29 -24.06 3.64
CA ASN A 66 14.15 -23.15 3.81
C ASN A 66 13.31 -23.59 5.03
N ARG A 67 13.00 -22.65 5.93
CA ARG A 67 11.87 -22.68 6.89
C ARG A 67 11.44 -21.21 7.04
N ARG A 68 10.22 -20.75 6.80
CA ARG A 68 8.87 -21.38 6.81
C ARG A 68 8.49 -21.93 8.18
N TRP A 69 8.05 -21.02 9.05
CA TRP A 69 7.37 -21.31 10.31
C TRP A 69 5.89 -21.66 10.08
N PRO A 70 5.28 -22.52 10.92
CA PRO A 70 3.88 -22.92 10.78
C PRO A 70 2.93 -21.99 11.55
N TYR A 71 1.67 -21.93 11.10
CA TYR A 71 0.56 -21.38 11.89
C TYR A 71 0.13 -22.38 12.97
N SER A 72 0.00 -21.93 14.21
CA SER A 72 -0.89 -22.53 15.22
C SER A 72 -2.29 -21.90 15.13
N ARG A 73 -3.32 -22.69 15.47
CA ARG A 73 -4.74 -22.32 15.45
C ARG A 73 -5.36 -22.68 16.81
N LEU A 74 -6.49 -22.03 17.13
CA LEU A 74 -7.30 -22.09 18.37
C LEU A 74 -6.91 -20.96 19.35
N ASP A 75 -7.84 -20.35 20.10
CA ASP A 75 -9.24 -20.80 20.34
C ASP A 75 -10.31 -19.68 20.22
N ASN A 76 -11.58 -20.10 20.24
CA ASN A 76 -12.77 -19.24 20.14
C ASN A 76 -13.44 -18.98 21.50
N SER A 77 -13.79 -17.72 21.83
CA SER A 77 -14.79 -17.44 22.86
C SER A 77 -15.51 -16.10 22.67
N ARG A 78 -16.85 -16.17 22.65
CA ARG A 78 -17.90 -15.13 22.85
C ARG A 78 -17.45 -13.65 22.93
N ALA A 79 -17.85 -12.78 21.99
CA ALA A 79 -19.21 -12.30 21.70
C ALA A 79 -19.73 -11.24 22.69
N ASN A 80 -20.11 -10.08 22.14
CA ASN A 80 -21.14 -9.17 22.64
C ASN A 80 -21.76 -8.47 21.42
N GLU A 81 -23.07 -8.22 21.48
CA GLU A 81 -23.80 -7.47 20.45
C GLU A 81 -23.64 -5.96 20.66
N PHE A 82 -23.63 -5.21 19.56
CA PHE A 82 -24.10 -3.82 19.56
C PHE A 82 -24.66 -3.49 18.17
N GLU A 83 -25.98 -3.37 18.07
CA GLU A 83 -26.63 -2.85 16.87
C GLU A 83 -26.43 -1.33 16.82
N SER A 84 -25.91 -0.82 15.69
CA SER A 84 -25.98 0.60 15.35
C SER A 84 -26.81 0.78 14.08
N VAL A 85 -28.10 1.05 14.26
CA VAL A 85 -28.99 1.42 13.16
C VAL A 85 -28.53 2.75 12.58
N HIS A 86 -28.17 2.77 11.30
CA HIS A 86 -27.96 4.01 10.54
C HIS A 86 -28.88 4.05 9.32
N SER A 87 -29.84 4.97 9.39
CA SER A 87 -30.83 5.24 8.35
C SER A 87 -30.19 6.04 7.20
N TYR A 88 -30.25 5.50 5.99
CA TYR A 88 -30.06 6.32 4.79
C TYR A 88 -31.37 7.04 4.49
N GLN A 89 -31.40 8.36 4.66
CA GLN A 89 -32.45 9.17 4.06
C GLN A 89 -32.28 9.15 2.54
N LEU A 90 -33.35 8.86 1.82
CA LEU A 90 -33.40 9.13 0.38
C LEU A 90 -33.78 10.59 0.19
N GLU A 91 -32.92 11.34 -0.50
CA GLU A 91 -33.18 12.74 -0.82
C GLU A 91 -34.30 12.83 -1.86
N ARG A 92 -35.33 13.61 -1.55
CA ARG A 92 -36.57 13.71 -2.32
C ARG A 92 -36.52 14.94 -3.22
N ILE A 93 -36.47 14.71 -4.53
CA ILE A 93 -36.64 15.76 -5.53
C ILE A 93 -38.12 15.77 -5.95
N ASP A 94 -38.91 16.64 -5.31
CA ASP A 94 -40.24 17.03 -5.76
C ASP A 94 -40.09 18.37 -6.54
N ASP A 95 -40.63 18.47 -7.75
CA ASP A 95 -40.87 19.75 -8.45
C ASP A 95 -42.17 19.66 -9.29
N PRO A 96 -42.92 20.76 -9.51
CA PRO A 96 -44.38 20.68 -9.59
C PRO A 96 -45.00 20.60 -11.00
N ILE A 97 -46.24 20.11 -11.03
CA ILE A 97 -47.15 20.17 -12.19
C ILE A 97 -47.85 21.55 -12.24
N SER A 98 -47.90 22.16 -13.43
CA SER A 98 -48.93 23.13 -13.83
C SER A 98 -49.08 23.13 -15.36
N ALA A 99 -50.23 23.58 -15.87
CA ALA A 99 -50.67 23.37 -17.25
C ALA A 99 -50.85 24.68 -18.03
N LEU A 100 -50.88 24.61 -19.39
CA LEU A 100 -51.73 25.47 -20.21
C LEU A 100 -51.99 24.92 -21.64
N ASP A 101 -53.25 24.55 -21.88
CA ASP A 101 -54.13 24.64 -23.08
C ASP A 101 -53.61 24.76 -24.54
N ALA A 102 -53.97 23.74 -25.35
CA ALA A 102 -54.77 23.81 -26.60
C ALA A 102 -54.23 24.54 -27.88
N PRO A 103 -54.90 24.47 -29.08
CA PRO A 103 -56.07 23.68 -29.50
C PRO A 103 -55.96 22.86 -30.84
N TYR A 104 -56.86 21.87 -30.97
CA TYR A 104 -57.60 21.32 -32.15
C TYR A 104 -57.31 21.78 -33.60
N PRO A 105 -57.42 20.85 -34.61
CA PRO A 105 -58.75 20.49 -35.14
C PRO A 105 -59.01 18.99 -35.44
N LEU A 106 -60.30 18.60 -35.40
CA LEU A 106 -60.82 17.30 -35.83
C LEU A 106 -61.07 17.23 -37.35
N LYS A 107 -61.03 16.02 -37.92
CA LYS A 107 -61.75 15.69 -39.17
C LYS A 107 -62.15 14.21 -39.19
N PRO A 108 -63.44 13.85 -39.44
CA PRO A 108 -63.92 12.47 -39.41
C PRO A 108 -63.71 11.75 -40.75
N THR A 109 -63.55 10.42 -40.73
CA THR A 109 -63.59 9.59 -41.95
C THR A 109 -64.26 8.24 -41.68
N SER A 110 -65.41 8.03 -42.34
CA SER A 110 -66.17 6.78 -42.60
C SER A 110 -65.88 5.48 -41.82
N LEU A 111 -66.94 4.91 -41.24
CA LEU A 111 -67.10 3.46 -41.08
C LEU A 111 -66.88 2.74 -42.43
N PRO A 112 -66.25 1.55 -42.45
CA PRO A 112 -66.52 0.51 -43.44
C PRO A 112 -67.83 -0.22 -43.08
N ASP A 113 -68.65 -0.55 -44.08
CA ASP A 113 -69.94 -1.20 -43.88
C ASP A 113 -69.84 -2.64 -43.36
N THR A 114 -70.89 -3.08 -42.67
CA THR A 114 -71.05 -4.49 -42.27
C THR A 114 -71.46 -5.35 -43.46
N PRO A 115 -70.78 -6.48 -43.75
CA PRO A 115 -71.19 -7.39 -44.81
C PRO A 115 -72.51 -8.08 -44.45
N ASN A 116 -73.55 -7.80 -45.24
CA ASN A 116 -74.88 -8.37 -45.09
C ASN A 116 -74.92 -9.82 -45.63
N TYR A 117 -75.01 -10.81 -44.74
CA TYR A 117 -74.95 -12.24 -45.08
C TYR A 117 -76.32 -12.90 -45.36
N ASN A 118 -77.38 -12.12 -45.61
CA ASN A 118 -78.70 -12.66 -45.99
C ASN A 118 -78.84 -12.97 -47.50
N ALA A 119 -77.86 -13.67 -48.08
CA ALA A 119 -77.84 -13.99 -49.52
C ALA A 119 -76.92 -15.17 -49.90
N LEU A 120 -77.10 -16.37 -49.33
CA LEU A 120 -76.41 -17.58 -49.82
C LEU A 120 -77.09 -18.95 -49.52
N ASP A 121 -78.39 -18.95 -49.18
CA ASP A 121 -79.14 -20.20 -48.92
C ASP A 121 -79.53 -21.00 -50.19
N GLU A 122 -79.32 -20.46 -51.39
CA GLU A 122 -79.72 -21.10 -52.66
C GLU A 122 -78.58 -21.83 -53.43
N GLU A 123 -77.36 -21.93 -52.89
CA GLU A 123 -76.29 -22.75 -53.51
C GLU A 123 -75.98 -24.06 -52.77
N MET A 124 -76.72 -24.37 -51.69
CA MET A 124 -76.66 -25.67 -51.00
C MET A 124 -77.38 -26.79 -51.78
N THR A 125 -76.92 -27.18 -52.97
CA THR A 125 -77.34 -28.47 -53.56
C THR A 125 -76.40 -29.13 -54.59
N LEU A 126 -75.25 -28.54 -54.96
CA LEU A 126 -74.47 -29.09 -56.10
C LEU A 126 -72.93 -28.97 -55.99
N LEU A 127 -72.30 -29.81 -55.15
CA LEU A 127 -71.02 -30.49 -55.46
C LEU A 127 -70.62 -31.52 -54.37
N LYS A 128 -71.00 -32.78 -54.59
CA LYS A 128 -70.68 -33.91 -53.70
C LYS A 128 -69.25 -34.42 -53.95
N THR A 129 -68.24 -33.69 -53.49
CA THR A 129 -66.82 -34.09 -53.57
C THR A 129 -66.29 -34.67 -52.25
N PRO A 130 -65.46 -35.73 -52.26
CA PRO A 130 -64.95 -36.35 -51.05
C PRO A 130 -63.93 -35.44 -50.33
N SER A 131 -64.03 -35.38 -49.00
CA SER A 131 -63.17 -34.56 -48.15
C SER A 131 -61.69 -34.89 -48.34
N PRO A 132 -60.81 -33.92 -48.69
CA PRO A 132 -59.38 -34.17 -48.78
C PRO A 132 -58.81 -34.49 -47.40
N SER A 133 -58.21 -35.67 -47.25
CA SER A 133 -57.61 -36.13 -45.99
C SER A 133 -56.38 -35.28 -45.65
N PHE A 134 -56.58 -34.26 -44.81
CA PHE A 134 -55.56 -33.25 -44.50
C PHE A 134 -54.30 -33.83 -43.84
N PHE A 135 -54.40 -35.04 -43.26
CA PHE A 135 -53.25 -35.83 -42.83
C PHE A 135 -52.67 -36.65 -43.99
N ARG A 136 -51.88 -35.99 -44.85
CA ARG A 136 -50.87 -36.67 -45.67
C ARG A 136 -50.01 -37.53 -44.73
N ARG A 137 -50.04 -38.86 -44.90
CA ARG A 137 -49.41 -39.85 -44.00
C ARG A 137 -48.09 -39.34 -43.43
N LEU A 138 -48.08 -39.02 -42.13
CA LEU A 138 -46.86 -38.69 -41.40
C LEU A 138 -45.92 -39.90 -41.51
N THR A 139 -44.84 -39.73 -42.26
CA THR A 139 -43.90 -40.80 -42.58
C THR A 139 -43.35 -41.41 -41.30
N LEU A 140 -43.28 -42.76 -41.28
CA LEU A 140 -42.72 -43.61 -40.22
C LEU A 140 -41.80 -42.86 -39.24
N THR A 141 -42.17 -42.90 -37.97
CA THR A 141 -41.28 -42.52 -36.87
C THR A 141 -39.94 -43.24 -37.06
N LYS A 142 -38.85 -42.48 -37.23
CA LYS A 142 -37.51 -43.06 -37.39
C LYS A 142 -37.24 -44.02 -36.23
N PRO A 143 -36.74 -45.25 -36.49
CA PRO A 143 -36.62 -46.27 -35.46
C PRO A 143 -35.81 -45.76 -34.27
N LEU A 144 -36.28 -46.05 -33.06
CA LEU A 144 -35.69 -45.54 -31.82
C LEU A 144 -34.18 -45.78 -31.80
N ARG A 145 -33.40 -44.69 -31.77
CA ARG A 145 -31.96 -44.75 -31.57
C ARG A 145 -31.70 -45.31 -30.17
N LYS A 146 -31.41 -46.61 -30.09
CA LYS A 146 -31.24 -47.34 -28.83
C LYS A 146 -30.08 -46.71 -28.05
N HIS A 147 -30.38 -46.18 -26.88
CA HIS A 147 -29.41 -45.71 -25.89
C HIS A 147 -29.59 -46.54 -24.61
N PRO A 148 -28.57 -46.67 -23.74
CA PRO A 148 -28.58 -47.67 -22.65
C PRO A 148 -29.74 -47.51 -21.66
N PHE A 149 -30.27 -46.29 -21.50
CA PHE A 149 -31.34 -45.96 -20.55
C PHE A 149 -32.76 -45.93 -21.16
N SER A 150 -32.90 -46.39 -22.42
CA SER A 150 -34.13 -46.30 -23.23
C SER A 150 -35.39 -47.02 -22.71
N LYS A 151 -35.31 -47.77 -21.62
CA LYS A 151 -36.49 -48.33 -20.93
C LYS A 151 -37.20 -47.35 -19.99
N LEU A 152 -36.51 -46.31 -19.52
CA LEU A 152 -37.02 -45.36 -18.51
C LEU A 152 -36.95 -43.90 -18.98
N TYR A 153 -35.91 -43.55 -19.72
CA TYR A 153 -35.56 -42.16 -20.06
C TYR A 153 -35.67 -41.88 -21.56
N GLU A 154 -35.80 -40.59 -21.91
CA GLU A 154 -35.94 -40.12 -23.28
C GLU A 154 -34.61 -40.10 -24.05
N VAL A 155 -34.64 -39.85 -25.36
CA VAL A 155 -33.40 -39.64 -26.13
C VAL A 155 -32.82 -38.26 -25.75
N PRO A 156 -31.55 -38.18 -25.28
CA PRO A 156 -30.95 -36.92 -24.86
C PRO A 156 -30.74 -35.96 -26.04
N GLU A 157 -30.84 -34.66 -25.74
CA GLU A 157 -30.54 -33.60 -26.71
C GLU A 157 -29.04 -33.30 -26.73
N TRP A 158 -28.34 -34.02 -27.61
CA TRP A 158 -26.89 -33.90 -27.76
C TRP A 158 -26.42 -32.48 -28.12
N ILE A 159 -27.24 -31.67 -28.81
CA ILE A 159 -26.88 -30.30 -29.19
C ILE A 159 -26.79 -29.39 -27.97
N SER A 160 -27.83 -29.32 -27.14
CA SER A 160 -27.87 -28.51 -25.92
C SER A 160 -26.84 -28.98 -24.89
N LEU A 161 -26.59 -30.30 -24.79
CA LEU A 161 -25.54 -30.86 -23.95
C LEU A 161 -24.13 -30.47 -24.46
N LEU A 162 -23.90 -30.47 -25.78
CA LEU A 162 -22.63 -30.03 -26.38
C LEU A 162 -22.41 -28.53 -26.13
N ILE A 163 -23.43 -27.70 -26.32
CA ILE A 163 -23.36 -26.25 -26.04
C ILE A 163 -23.04 -26.00 -24.55
N HIS A 164 -23.71 -26.68 -23.63
CA HIS A 164 -23.41 -26.57 -22.20
C HIS A 164 -21.99 -27.03 -21.87
N THR A 165 -21.55 -28.17 -22.44
CA THR A 165 -20.18 -28.68 -22.25
C THR A 165 -19.12 -27.70 -22.78
N PHE A 166 -19.36 -27.11 -23.96
CA PHE A 166 -18.51 -26.06 -24.52
C PHE A 166 -18.44 -24.82 -23.61
N LEU A 167 -19.59 -24.37 -23.09
CA LEU A 167 -19.63 -23.26 -22.12
C LEU A 167 -18.85 -23.58 -20.84
N CYS A 168 -18.98 -24.79 -20.27
CA CYS A 168 -18.16 -25.24 -19.12
C CYS A 168 -16.64 -25.14 -19.41
N VAL A 169 -16.20 -25.60 -20.58
CA VAL A 169 -14.77 -25.56 -20.97
C VAL A 169 -14.30 -24.12 -21.20
N VAL A 170 -15.10 -23.27 -21.86
CA VAL A 170 -14.76 -21.88 -22.18
C VAL A 170 -14.85 -20.95 -20.95
N SER A 171 -15.65 -21.28 -19.93
CA SER A 171 -15.73 -20.49 -18.69
C SER A 171 -14.37 -20.33 -18.00
N TYR A 172 -13.51 -21.36 -18.00
CA TYR A 172 -12.20 -21.30 -17.35
C TYR A 172 -11.26 -20.24 -17.97
N PRO A 173 -10.89 -20.30 -19.28
CA PRO A 173 -10.01 -19.29 -19.88
C PRO A 173 -10.63 -17.89 -19.91
N VAL A 174 -11.96 -17.75 -20.00
CA VAL A 174 -12.62 -16.44 -19.92
C VAL A 174 -12.44 -15.80 -18.55
N LEU A 175 -12.72 -16.51 -17.45
CA LEU A 175 -12.53 -15.98 -16.10
C LEU A 175 -11.05 -15.68 -15.81
N VAL A 176 -10.12 -16.52 -16.28
CA VAL A 176 -8.67 -16.26 -16.20
C VAL A 176 -8.30 -14.97 -16.95
N ALA A 177 -8.84 -14.73 -18.15
CA ALA A 177 -8.57 -13.51 -18.91
C ALA A 177 -9.04 -12.24 -18.18
N PHE A 178 -10.26 -12.24 -17.63
CA PHE A 178 -10.75 -11.12 -16.80
C PHE A 178 -9.87 -10.88 -15.57
N VAL A 179 -9.40 -11.94 -14.90
CA VAL A 179 -8.49 -11.84 -13.73
C VAL A 179 -7.13 -11.26 -14.10
N GLN A 180 -6.58 -11.55 -15.28
CA GLN A 180 -5.33 -10.94 -15.76
C GLN A 180 -5.52 -9.47 -16.14
N ILE A 181 -6.63 -9.10 -16.79
CA ILE A 181 -6.95 -7.71 -17.16
C ILE A 181 -7.15 -6.81 -15.91
N ALA A 182 -7.69 -7.40 -14.83
CA ALA A 182 -7.92 -6.74 -13.55
C ALA A 182 -6.64 -6.51 -12.72
N LYS A 183 -5.56 -7.27 -12.96
CA LYS A 183 -4.35 -7.27 -12.14
C LYS A 183 -3.59 -5.94 -12.22
N GLY A 184 -3.14 -5.41 -11.08
CA GLY A 184 -2.38 -4.16 -11.01
C GLY A 184 -3.22 -2.90 -11.22
N ARG A 185 -4.56 -3.00 -11.12
CA ARG A 185 -5.48 -1.86 -11.11
C ARG A 185 -5.78 -1.43 -9.66
N THR A 186 -6.57 -0.39 -9.47
CA THR A 186 -7.08 -0.05 -8.13
C THR A 186 -8.11 -1.09 -7.68
N LEU A 187 -8.36 -1.18 -6.37
CA LEU A 187 -9.33 -2.11 -5.79
C LEU A 187 -10.73 -1.99 -6.43
N PHE A 188 -11.19 -0.77 -6.71
CA PHE A 188 -12.45 -0.50 -7.39
C PHE A 188 -12.50 -1.14 -8.78
N TRP A 189 -11.56 -0.79 -9.67
CA TRP A 189 -11.53 -1.31 -11.04
C TRP A 189 -11.35 -2.83 -11.09
N THR A 190 -10.56 -3.39 -10.17
CA THR A 190 -10.35 -4.83 -10.04
C THR A 190 -11.66 -5.55 -9.72
N ARG A 191 -12.43 -5.05 -8.74
CA ARG A 191 -13.75 -5.58 -8.39
C ARG A 191 -14.76 -5.45 -9.54
N VAL A 192 -14.77 -4.34 -10.26
CA VAL A 192 -15.64 -4.12 -11.43
C VAL A 192 -15.34 -5.12 -12.56
N ILE A 193 -14.07 -5.26 -12.96
CA ILE A 193 -13.66 -6.15 -14.06
C ILE A 193 -13.95 -7.62 -13.71
N VAL A 194 -13.64 -8.04 -12.48
CA VAL A 194 -13.93 -9.40 -11.99
C VAL A 194 -15.44 -9.65 -11.89
N GLY A 195 -16.21 -8.65 -11.44
CA GLY A 195 -17.67 -8.72 -11.37
C GLY A 195 -18.33 -8.88 -12.74
N ILE A 196 -17.88 -8.12 -13.74
CA ILE A 196 -18.35 -8.23 -15.14
C ILE A 196 -18.05 -9.63 -15.70
N GLY A 197 -16.80 -10.12 -15.56
CA GLY A 197 -16.40 -11.44 -16.04
C GLY A 197 -17.18 -12.59 -15.38
N SER A 198 -17.36 -12.51 -14.06
CA SER A 198 -18.14 -13.49 -13.28
C SER A 198 -19.63 -13.44 -13.62
N GLY A 199 -20.17 -12.24 -13.82
CA GLY A 199 -21.54 -11.97 -14.24
C GLY A 199 -21.87 -12.62 -15.57
N ILE A 200 -21.15 -12.23 -16.63
CA ILE A 200 -21.36 -12.73 -18.00
C ILE A 200 -21.22 -14.27 -18.04
N THR A 201 -20.13 -14.79 -17.46
CA THR A 201 -19.85 -16.24 -17.49
C THR A 201 -20.89 -17.04 -16.71
N GLY A 202 -21.28 -16.58 -15.52
CA GLY A 202 -22.27 -17.22 -14.68
C GLY A 202 -23.68 -17.19 -15.28
N VAL A 203 -24.10 -16.07 -15.87
CA VAL A 203 -25.43 -15.94 -16.52
C VAL A 203 -25.52 -16.83 -17.76
N LEU A 204 -24.48 -16.87 -18.60
CA LEU A 204 -24.48 -17.74 -19.79
C LEU A 204 -24.50 -19.23 -19.42
N LEU A 205 -23.65 -19.65 -18.46
CA LEU A 205 -23.60 -21.05 -18.04
C LEU A 205 -24.88 -21.46 -17.31
N GLY A 206 -25.41 -20.62 -16.41
CA GLY A 206 -26.69 -20.84 -15.72
C GLY A 206 -27.89 -20.92 -16.69
N ARG A 207 -27.97 -20.03 -17.69
CA ARG A 207 -29.02 -20.08 -18.73
C ARG A 207 -28.97 -21.39 -19.52
N SER A 208 -27.78 -21.90 -19.85
CA SER A 208 -27.64 -23.18 -20.55
C SER A 208 -28.05 -24.39 -19.68
N LEU A 209 -27.78 -24.34 -18.37
CA LEU A 209 -28.24 -25.37 -17.43
C LEU A 209 -29.78 -25.35 -17.28
N LEU A 210 -30.39 -24.16 -17.22
CA LEU A 210 -31.84 -23.98 -17.18
C LEU A 210 -32.55 -24.48 -18.45
N GLN A 211 -31.94 -24.28 -19.64
CA GLN A 211 -32.46 -24.82 -20.89
C GLN A 211 -32.45 -26.35 -20.92
N LEU A 212 -31.47 -27.00 -20.30
CA LEU A 212 -31.46 -28.45 -20.10
C LEU A 212 -32.50 -28.88 -19.05
N SER A 213 -32.57 -28.21 -17.89
CA SER A 213 -33.44 -28.65 -16.79
C SER A 213 -34.94 -28.38 -17.03
N ARG A 214 -35.31 -27.39 -17.85
CA ARG A 214 -36.69 -27.15 -18.35
C ARG A 214 -37.36 -28.45 -18.83
N ARG A 215 -36.60 -29.38 -19.42
CA ARG A 215 -37.10 -30.69 -19.91
C ARG A 215 -37.70 -31.56 -18.82
N HIS A 216 -37.22 -31.43 -17.58
CA HIS A 216 -37.81 -32.10 -16.41
C HIS A 216 -39.11 -31.44 -15.96
N LEU A 217 -39.22 -30.11 -16.07
CA LEU A 217 -40.46 -29.38 -15.81
C LEU A 217 -41.54 -29.78 -16.84
N GLU A 218 -41.21 -29.72 -18.14
CA GLU A 218 -42.06 -30.19 -19.25
C GLU A 218 -42.61 -31.59 -19.01
N ALA A 219 -41.73 -32.58 -18.77
CA ALA A 219 -42.14 -33.95 -18.54
C ALA A 219 -43.03 -34.10 -17.29
N THR A 220 -42.79 -33.28 -16.25
CA THR A 220 -43.56 -33.35 -14.99
C THR A 220 -44.93 -32.68 -15.10
N VAL A 221 -45.08 -31.58 -15.86
CA VAL A 221 -46.40 -30.98 -16.16
C VAL A 221 -47.27 -31.98 -16.91
N TRP A 222 -46.77 -32.58 -18.00
CA TRP A 222 -47.50 -33.61 -18.75
C TRP A 222 -47.83 -34.85 -17.90
N ALA A 223 -46.93 -35.29 -17.02
CA ALA A 223 -47.21 -36.37 -16.08
C ALA A 223 -48.25 -35.97 -15.01
N THR A 224 -48.31 -34.71 -14.58
CA THR A 224 -49.38 -34.21 -13.69
C THR A 224 -50.74 -34.28 -14.40
N VAL A 225 -50.83 -33.80 -15.65
CA VAL A 225 -52.07 -33.87 -16.46
C VAL A 225 -52.55 -35.32 -16.62
N ILE A 226 -51.65 -36.26 -16.95
CA ILE A 226 -52.01 -37.68 -17.06
C ILE A 226 -52.55 -38.22 -15.73
N HIS A 227 -51.88 -37.97 -14.60
CA HIS A 227 -52.31 -38.50 -13.30
C HIS A 227 -53.63 -37.92 -12.81
N GLN A 228 -53.84 -36.62 -12.96
CA GLN A 228 -55.09 -35.96 -12.57
C GLN A 228 -56.26 -36.36 -13.49
N SER A 229 -56.01 -36.66 -14.76
CA SER A 229 -57.04 -37.18 -15.68
C SER A 229 -57.56 -38.59 -15.36
N GLN A 230 -56.83 -39.34 -14.52
CA GLN A 230 -57.17 -40.70 -14.07
C GLN A 230 -57.64 -40.74 -12.60
N SER A 231 -57.83 -39.58 -11.97
CA SER A 231 -58.40 -39.47 -10.62
C SER A 231 -59.92 -39.70 -10.66
N HIS A 232 -60.46 -40.49 -9.72
CA HIS A 232 -61.90 -40.78 -9.66
C HIS A 232 -62.72 -39.60 -9.13
N ASP A 233 -62.22 -38.89 -8.11
CA ASP A 233 -63.00 -37.86 -7.40
C ASP A 233 -63.19 -36.60 -8.25
N HIS A 234 -62.13 -36.18 -8.95
CA HIS A 234 -62.07 -34.95 -9.74
C HIS A 234 -61.23 -35.17 -11.02
N PRO A 235 -61.77 -35.81 -12.08
CA PRO A 235 -61.03 -36.08 -13.29
C PRO A 235 -60.65 -34.79 -14.04
N GLY A 236 -59.39 -34.71 -14.46
CA GLY A 236 -58.89 -33.72 -15.41
C GLY A 236 -58.32 -32.44 -14.79
N VAL A 237 -57.71 -31.60 -15.64
CA VAL A 237 -56.98 -30.38 -15.24
C VAL A 237 -57.49 -29.19 -16.04
N GLN A 238 -57.76 -28.06 -15.35
CA GLN A 238 -58.21 -26.82 -15.99
C GLN A 238 -57.11 -26.20 -16.85
N PHE A 239 -57.45 -25.66 -18.03
CA PHE A 239 -56.49 -25.07 -18.96
C PHE A 239 -55.61 -23.99 -18.30
N LYS A 240 -56.17 -23.11 -17.46
CA LYS A 240 -55.41 -22.06 -16.75
C LYS A 240 -54.28 -22.57 -15.86
N HIS A 241 -54.43 -23.76 -15.28
CA HIS A 241 -53.37 -24.39 -14.48
C HIS A 241 -52.27 -25.03 -15.33
N ILE A 242 -52.44 -25.05 -16.65
CA ILE A 242 -51.53 -25.58 -17.67
C ILE A 242 -50.88 -24.43 -18.45
N ALA A 243 -51.67 -23.49 -18.96
CA ALA A 243 -51.27 -22.36 -19.81
C ALA A 243 -50.15 -21.50 -19.18
N ARG A 244 -50.25 -21.17 -17.89
CA ARG A 244 -49.16 -20.54 -17.09
C ARG A 244 -47.77 -21.19 -17.27
N HIS A 245 -47.69 -22.52 -17.47
CA HIS A 245 -46.43 -23.26 -17.66
C HIS A 245 -45.91 -23.21 -19.12
N VAL A 246 -46.76 -22.79 -20.05
CA VAL A 246 -46.48 -22.63 -21.49
C VAL A 246 -45.90 -21.25 -21.76
N GLU A 247 -46.50 -20.22 -21.17
CA GLU A 247 -46.08 -18.81 -21.24
C GLU A 247 -44.67 -18.62 -20.67
N ASP A 248 -44.44 -19.10 -19.44
CA ASP A 248 -43.19 -18.86 -18.71
C ASP A 248 -42.49 -20.19 -18.29
N PRO A 249 -41.96 -20.96 -19.27
CA PRO A 249 -41.51 -22.34 -19.11
C PRO A 249 -40.15 -22.49 -18.39
N THR A 250 -39.58 -21.39 -17.90
CA THR A 250 -38.37 -21.35 -17.09
C THR A 250 -38.59 -20.70 -15.71
N SER A 251 -39.84 -20.35 -15.37
CA SER A 251 -40.18 -19.66 -14.13
C SER A 251 -40.08 -20.54 -12.88
N VAL A 252 -39.52 -19.99 -11.81
CA VAL A 252 -39.47 -20.63 -10.47
C VAL A 252 -40.86 -20.80 -9.90
N TYR A 253 -41.72 -19.79 -10.07
CA TYR A 253 -43.06 -19.77 -9.52
C TYR A 253 -43.88 -20.93 -10.06
N ASN A 254 -43.84 -21.14 -11.38
CA ASN A 254 -44.41 -22.30 -12.05
C ASN A 254 -43.86 -23.63 -11.49
N GLY A 255 -42.55 -23.74 -11.27
CA GLY A 255 -41.95 -24.92 -10.63
C GLY A 255 -42.42 -25.16 -9.19
N ILE A 256 -42.54 -24.11 -8.38
CA ILE A 256 -43.00 -24.19 -6.98
C ILE A 256 -44.47 -24.58 -6.92
N VAL A 257 -45.34 -23.93 -7.70
CA VAL A 257 -46.78 -24.23 -7.70
C VAL A 257 -47.05 -25.61 -8.29
N LEU A 258 -46.32 -26.04 -9.34
CA LEU A 258 -46.39 -27.43 -9.82
C LEU A 258 -45.96 -28.46 -8.74
N PHE A 259 -44.97 -28.13 -7.91
CA PHE A 259 -44.58 -28.99 -6.78
C PHE A 259 -45.67 -29.04 -5.70
N TRP A 260 -46.25 -27.88 -5.36
CA TRP A 260 -47.30 -27.72 -4.36
C TRP A 260 -48.60 -28.44 -4.77
N ASP A 261 -49.13 -28.15 -5.96
CA ASP A 261 -50.30 -28.80 -6.55
C ASP A 261 -50.14 -30.32 -6.52
N ARG A 262 -48.95 -30.81 -6.88
CA ARG A 262 -48.61 -32.24 -6.94
C ARG A 262 -48.36 -32.90 -5.58
N PHE A 263 -48.10 -32.11 -4.53
CA PHE A 263 -47.94 -32.57 -3.15
C PHE A 263 -49.28 -32.67 -2.43
N TYR A 264 -50.16 -31.67 -2.59
CA TYR A 264 -51.48 -31.62 -1.96
C TYR A 264 -52.53 -32.46 -2.68
N TYR A 265 -52.48 -32.59 -4.01
CA TYR A 265 -53.53 -33.30 -4.76
C TYR A 265 -53.39 -34.84 -4.67
N THR A 266 -54.45 -35.50 -4.23
CA THR A 266 -54.49 -36.94 -3.92
C THR A 266 -54.27 -37.83 -5.15
N GLY A 267 -54.82 -37.49 -6.33
CA GLY A 267 -54.64 -38.30 -7.54
C GLY A 267 -53.19 -38.32 -8.08
N THR A 268 -52.34 -37.38 -7.67
CA THR A 268 -50.90 -37.39 -7.99
C THR A 268 -50.05 -38.19 -7.00
N ALA A 269 -50.61 -38.56 -5.84
CA ALA A 269 -49.92 -39.30 -4.79
C ALA A 269 -49.52 -40.71 -5.27
N ARG A 270 -48.29 -41.14 -4.93
CA ARG A 270 -47.70 -42.38 -5.45
C ARG A 270 -48.54 -43.64 -5.18
N LYS A 271 -49.25 -43.69 -4.05
CA LYS A 271 -50.14 -44.81 -3.68
C LYS A 271 -51.22 -45.07 -4.73
N ASN A 272 -51.85 -44.02 -5.24
CA ASN A 272 -53.03 -44.11 -6.10
C ASN A 272 -52.70 -44.44 -7.56
N ARG A 273 -51.44 -44.30 -7.98
CA ARG A 273 -50.95 -44.54 -9.34
C ARG A 273 -49.91 -45.67 -9.47
N ALA A 274 -49.60 -46.36 -8.37
CA ALA A 274 -48.55 -47.38 -8.33
C ALA A 274 -48.74 -48.52 -9.35
N HIS A 275 -49.99 -48.80 -9.75
CA HIS A 275 -50.34 -49.83 -10.73
C HIS A 275 -49.84 -49.51 -12.16
N TYR A 276 -49.76 -48.24 -12.56
CA TYR A 276 -49.40 -47.84 -13.93
C TYR A 276 -48.16 -46.94 -14.02
N ASP A 277 -47.79 -46.24 -12.94
CA ASP A 277 -46.57 -45.44 -12.86
C ASP A 277 -46.00 -45.36 -11.42
N PRO A 278 -44.94 -46.13 -11.10
CA PRO A 278 -44.31 -46.11 -9.78
C PRO A 278 -43.30 -44.97 -9.56
N ARG A 279 -43.08 -44.04 -10.52
CA ARG A 279 -41.97 -43.08 -10.49
C ARG A 279 -42.16 -41.91 -9.51
N PHE A 280 -41.06 -41.35 -9.02
CA PHE A 280 -41.02 -40.23 -8.08
C PHE A 280 -40.93 -38.85 -8.77
N TRP A 281 -41.95 -38.50 -9.56
CA TRP A 281 -41.96 -37.25 -10.34
C TRP A 281 -41.67 -35.95 -9.57
N SER A 282 -42.09 -35.82 -8.31
CA SER A 282 -41.82 -34.61 -7.50
C SER A 282 -40.30 -34.38 -7.29
N PHE A 283 -39.47 -35.41 -7.39
CA PHE A 283 -38.00 -35.29 -7.42
C PHE A 283 -37.51 -34.53 -8.66
N HIS A 284 -38.17 -34.67 -9.82
CA HIS A 284 -37.81 -33.95 -11.03
C HIS A 284 -38.19 -32.46 -10.96
N THR A 285 -39.29 -32.11 -10.28
CA THR A 285 -39.60 -30.71 -9.96
C THR A 285 -38.59 -30.12 -8.98
N LEU A 286 -38.22 -30.85 -7.92
CA LEU A 286 -37.18 -30.42 -6.97
C LEU A 286 -35.81 -30.28 -7.63
N PHE A 287 -35.45 -31.17 -8.56
CA PHE A 287 -34.22 -31.05 -9.35
C PHE A 287 -34.24 -29.79 -10.23
N PHE A 288 -35.34 -29.49 -10.92
CA PHE A 288 -35.49 -28.23 -11.67
C PHE A 288 -35.29 -27.01 -10.76
N LEU A 289 -36.00 -26.94 -9.63
CA LEU A 289 -35.88 -25.83 -8.67
C LEU A 289 -34.45 -25.70 -8.10
N MET A 290 -33.78 -26.82 -7.79
CA MET A 290 -32.37 -26.83 -7.37
C MET A 290 -31.45 -26.28 -8.47
N THR A 291 -31.61 -26.72 -9.73
CA THR A 291 -30.81 -26.19 -10.85
C THR A 291 -31.06 -24.70 -11.09
N PHE A 292 -32.26 -24.19 -10.82
CA PHE A 292 -32.55 -22.76 -10.90
C PHE A 292 -31.77 -21.97 -9.83
N VAL A 293 -31.88 -22.36 -8.56
CA VAL A 293 -31.16 -21.68 -7.46
C VAL A 293 -29.66 -21.68 -7.71
N LEU A 294 -29.10 -22.82 -8.13
CA LEU A 294 -27.68 -22.93 -8.50
C LEU A 294 -27.31 -22.03 -9.68
N SER A 295 -28.18 -21.91 -10.69
CA SER A 295 -27.93 -21.06 -11.87
C SER A 295 -27.95 -19.56 -11.54
N VAL A 296 -28.78 -19.12 -10.60
CA VAL A 296 -28.83 -17.72 -10.14
C VAL A 296 -27.69 -17.37 -9.20
N VAL A 297 -27.22 -18.31 -8.37
CA VAL A 297 -26.13 -18.09 -7.42
C VAL A 297 -24.74 -18.24 -8.07
N LEU A 298 -24.64 -18.89 -9.24
CA LEU A 298 -23.39 -19.13 -9.97
C LEU A 298 -22.51 -17.86 -10.21
N PRO A 299 -23.04 -16.71 -10.65
CA PRO A 299 -22.22 -15.49 -10.81
C PRO A 299 -21.55 -15.03 -9.50
N PHE A 300 -22.24 -15.15 -8.37
CA PHE A 300 -21.69 -14.82 -7.05
C PHE A 300 -20.64 -15.83 -6.62
N ILE A 301 -20.85 -17.12 -6.90
CA ILE A 301 -19.85 -18.18 -6.66
C ILE A 301 -18.57 -17.89 -7.45
N PHE A 302 -18.65 -17.56 -8.75
CA PHE A 302 -17.47 -17.19 -9.54
C PHE A 302 -16.77 -15.93 -8.99
N ALA A 303 -17.53 -14.90 -8.58
CA ALA A 303 -16.96 -13.71 -7.96
C ALA A 303 -16.24 -13.99 -6.62
N ARG A 304 -16.64 -15.05 -5.89
CA ARG A 304 -16.01 -15.51 -4.63
C ARG A 304 -14.84 -16.48 -4.82
N VAL A 305 -14.62 -16.97 -6.04
CA VAL A 305 -13.48 -17.83 -6.43
C VAL A 305 -12.26 -17.01 -6.87
N VAL A 306 -12.44 -15.70 -7.09
CA VAL A 306 -11.35 -14.75 -7.33
C VAL A 306 -10.97 -14.09 -6.00
N GLU A 307 -9.73 -14.32 -5.58
CA GLU A 307 -9.12 -13.67 -4.43
C GLU A 307 -8.54 -12.32 -4.89
N ILE A 308 -8.77 -11.25 -4.14
CA ILE A 308 -8.34 -9.88 -4.49
C ILE A 308 -7.62 -9.28 -3.29
N ASP A 309 -6.30 -9.42 -3.29
CA ASP A 309 -5.41 -8.79 -2.31
C ASP A 309 -5.12 -7.34 -2.69
N THR A 310 -4.76 -6.52 -1.69
CA THR A 310 -4.20 -5.18 -1.91
C THR A 310 -2.77 -5.11 -1.39
N GLN A 311 -1.85 -4.57 -2.19
CA GLN A 311 -0.49 -4.28 -1.77
C GLN A 311 -0.19 -2.80 -1.98
N LEU A 312 0.50 -2.20 -1.01
CA LEU A 312 1.11 -0.89 -1.17
C LEU A 312 2.35 -1.03 -2.06
N GLN A 313 2.43 -0.23 -3.12
CA GLN A 313 3.61 -0.17 -3.97
C GLN A 313 4.09 1.26 -4.13
N MET A 314 5.35 1.49 -3.76
CA MET A 314 6.08 2.74 -4.03
C MET A 314 5.93 3.16 -5.48
N GLN A 315 5.64 4.45 -5.70
CA GLN A 315 5.43 5.01 -7.03
C GLN A 315 6.76 5.17 -7.80
N LYS A 316 7.29 4.06 -8.33
CA LYS A 316 8.57 3.99 -9.05
C LYS A 316 8.70 5.01 -10.18
N ASP A 317 7.61 5.25 -10.91
CA ASP A 317 7.60 6.18 -12.05
C ASP A 317 7.70 7.66 -11.63
N ARG A 318 7.49 7.98 -10.33
CA ARG A 318 7.43 9.33 -9.73
C ARG A 318 6.50 10.34 -10.44
N SER A 319 5.65 9.87 -11.36
CA SER A 319 4.87 10.65 -12.32
C SER A 319 3.72 11.52 -11.76
N ARG A 320 3.45 11.47 -10.45
CA ARG A 320 2.46 12.31 -9.76
C ARG A 320 2.94 12.70 -8.37
N TYR A 321 2.92 13.98 -8.03
CA TYR A 321 3.29 14.48 -6.70
C TYR A 321 2.26 15.46 -6.15
N LYS A 322 2.28 15.63 -4.83
CA LYS A 322 1.70 16.79 -4.14
C LYS A 322 2.84 17.67 -3.64
N GLU A 323 2.63 18.98 -3.61
CA GLU A 323 3.41 19.83 -2.72
C GLU A 323 2.84 19.74 -1.31
N VAL A 324 3.72 19.71 -0.31
CA VAL A 324 3.38 19.69 1.13
C VAL A 324 4.43 20.49 1.89
N VAL A 325 4.10 20.97 3.08
CA VAL A 325 5.03 21.71 3.94
C VAL A 325 5.69 20.77 4.95
N ILE A 326 7.01 20.93 5.17
CA ILE A 326 7.74 20.26 6.25
C ILE A 326 8.68 21.22 6.98
N ASN A 327 9.08 20.87 8.19
CA ASN A 327 10.00 21.65 9.02
C ASN A 327 11.44 21.22 8.70
N GLY A 328 11.94 21.64 7.53
CA GLY A 328 13.21 21.23 6.94
C GLY A 328 14.29 22.32 6.89
N GLY A 329 14.04 23.50 7.47
CA GLY A 329 14.96 24.63 7.50
C GLY A 329 15.04 25.32 8.86
N ILE A 330 15.63 26.52 8.89
CA ILE A 330 15.89 27.33 10.10
C ILE A 330 15.00 28.58 10.09
N SER A 331 14.25 28.81 11.16
CA SER A 331 13.51 30.07 11.36
C SER A 331 14.45 31.18 11.86
N ASP A 332 14.04 32.45 11.76
CA ASP A 332 14.85 33.54 12.30
C ASP A 332 14.97 33.46 13.85
N ALA A 333 13.96 32.90 14.55
CA ALA A 333 13.99 32.64 15.99
C ALA A 333 14.96 31.50 16.39
N ASP A 334 15.09 30.45 15.58
CA ASP A 334 16.12 29.42 15.77
C ASP A 334 17.53 30.03 15.70
N ASN A 335 17.73 30.97 14.77
CA ASN A 335 19.01 31.66 14.57
C ASN A 335 19.33 32.64 15.71
N GLU A 336 18.32 33.31 16.28
CA GLU A 336 18.48 34.11 17.51
C GLU A 336 18.87 33.24 18.71
N ARG A 337 18.25 32.07 18.88
CA ARG A 337 18.61 31.10 19.94
C ARG A 337 20.02 30.55 19.76
N ALA A 338 20.40 30.17 18.53
CA ALA A 338 21.78 29.76 18.22
C ALA A 338 22.80 30.89 18.50
N SER A 339 22.48 32.14 18.12
CA SER A 339 23.31 33.31 18.40
C SER A 339 23.49 33.54 19.92
N ALA A 340 22.42 33.43 20.70
CA ALA A 340 22.50 33.52 22.16
C ALA A 340 23.39 32.43 22.76
N LEU A 341 23.30 31.20 22.24
CA LEU A 341 24.08 30.04 22.69
C LEU A 341 25.58 30.19 22.39
N VAL A 342 25.95 30.64 21.18
CA VAL A 342 27.36 30.92 20.82
C VAL A 342 27.97 31.98 21.75
N ASN A 343 27.20 33.03 22.08
CA ASN A 343 27.69 34.14 22.89
C ASN A 343 27.75 33.84 24.40
N THR A 344 26.89 32.96 24.94
CA THR A 344 26.81 32.69 26.40
C THR A 344 27.48 31.39 26.83
N VAL A 345 27.40 30.33 26.01
CA VAL A 345 27.82 28.98 26.36
C VAL A 345 29.14 28.62 25.70
N PHE A 346 29.23 28.69 24.37
CA PHE A 346 30.46 28.30 23.66
C PHE A 346 31.60 29.32 23.81
N SER A 347 31.30 30.52 24.29
CA SER A 347 32.30 31.50 24.75
C SER A 347 32.94 31.13 26.10
N ASN A 348 32.35 30.21 26.86
CA ASN A 348 32.76 29.87 28.22
C ASN A 348 33.27 28.41 28.31
N THR A 349 34.60 28.26 28.27
CA THR A 349 35.30 26.97 28.31
C THR A 349 35.14 26.19 29.62
N LEU A 350 34.53 26.76 30.66
CA LEU A 350 34.19 26.04 31.90
C LEU A 350 32.79 25.41 31.82
N ILE A 351 31.83 26.10 31.19
CA ILE A 351 30.42 25.64 31.11
C ILE A 351 30.21 24.66 29.94
N ILE A 352 31.01 24.76 28.87
CA ILE A 352 30.88 23.86 27.72
C ILE A 352 30.89 22.37 28.14
N TRP A 353 31.76 21.98 29.08
CA TRP A 353 31.86 20.61 29.58
C TRP A 353 30.59 20.09 30.27
N THR A 354 29.79 20.95 30.92
CA THR A 354 28.57 20.54 31.61
C THR A 354 27.36 20.40 30.69
N LEU A 355 27.48 20.73 29.41
CA LEU A 355 26.42 20.49 28.43
C LEU A 355 26.17 18.99 28.26
N SER A 356 24.92 18.56 28.41
CA SER A 356 24.47 17.36 27.71
C SER A 356 24.63 17.57 26.20
N SER A 357 24.78 16.49 25.43
CA SER A 357 24.47 16.60 24.01
C SER A 357 23.02 17.09 23.89
N TYR A 358 22.78 18.12 23.07
CA TYR A 358 21.43 18.65 22.84
C TYR A 358 20.47 17.59 22.27
N SER A 359 20.99 16.42 21.87
CA SER A 359 20.19 15.23 21.66
C SER A 359 19.92 14.50 22.99
N GLY A 360 18.79 14.84 23.63
CA GLY A 360 18.08 13.87 24.49
C GLY A 360 17.67 12.58 23.75
N HIS A 361 17.84 12.57 22.43
CA HIS A 361 17.62 11.48 21.48
C HIS A 361 18.85 10.57 21.24
N GLY A 362 20.04 10.89 21.78
CA GLY A 362 21.21 10.00 21.69
C GLY A 362 21.82 9.80 20.30
N GLY A 363 21.93 10.87 19.48
CA GLY A 363 22.54 10.83 18.15
C GLY A 363 21.66 10.22 17.05
N LEU A 364 21.36 10.98 15.99
CA LEU A 364 20.56 10.46 14.87
C LEU A 364 21.43 9.60 13.94
N PRO A 365 20.95 8.44 13.45
CA PRO A 365 21.76 7.56 12.61
C PRO A 365 22.19 8.23 11.30
N VAL A 366 23.41 7.93 10.87
CA VAL A 366 24.00 8.44 9.63
C VAL A 366 23.59 7.57 8.44
N VAL A 367 23.29 8.21 7.31
CA VAL A 367 23.15 7.56 6.00
C VAL A 367 24.24 8.07 5.08
N GLU A 368 24.94 7.16 4.41
CA GLU A 368 26.05 7.45 3.49
C GLU A 368 25.70 7.00 2.06
N PHE A 369 25.90 7.89 1.09
CA PHE A 369 25.67 7.62 -0.33
C PHE A 369 26.92 7.94 -1.15
N SER A 370 27.31 7.03 -2.04
CA SER A 370 28.31 7.34 -3.06
C SER A 370 27.75 8.32 -4.09
N TRP A 371 28.51 9.38 -4.39
CA TRP A 371 28.17 10.37 -5.41
C TRP A 371 29.32 10.52 -6.39
N THR A 372 29.07 10.34 -7.69
CA THR A 372 30.02 10.66 -8.74
C THR A 372 29.67 12.02 -9.33
N ASP A 373 30.59 12.99 -9.27
CA ASP A 373 30.33 14.32 -9.82
C ASP A 373 30.31 14.27 -11.37
N PRO A 374 29.21 14.68 -12.03
CA PRO A 374 29.10 14.64 -13.49
C PRO A 374 30.16 15.46 -14.24
N ASN A 375 30.80 16.43 -13.58
CA ASN A 375 31.72 17.38 -14.21
C ASN A 375 33.19 16.98 -14.06
N THR A 376 33.55 16.32 -12.96
CA THR A 376 34.96 15.94 -12.65
C THR A 376 35.19 14.43 -12.70
N SER A 377 34.15 13.61 -12.78
CA SER A 377 34.20 12.13 -12.71
C SER A 377 34.76 11.54 -11.41
N HIS A 378 35.06 12.37 -10.41
CA HIS A 378 35.46 11.93 -9.08
C HIS A 378 34.27 11.30 -8.34
N SER A 379 34.53 10.28 -7.53
CA SER A 379 33.51 9.60 -6.71
C SER A 379 33.77 9.86 -5.22
N ASP A 380 32.89 10.65 -4.62
CA ASP A 380 32.86 10.95 -3.19
C ASP A 380 31.88 10.04 -2.44
N VAL A 381 31.88 10.15 -1.10
CA VAL A 381 30.77 9.74 -0.25
C VAL A 381 30.16 10.99 0.38
N VAL A 382 28.84 11.13 0.31
CA VAL A 382 28.08 12.19 0.95
C VAL A 382 27.35 11.62 2.16
N TYR A 383 27.47 12.30 3.30
CA TYR A 383 26.90 11.88 4.58
C TYR A 383 25.70 12.74 4.95
N PHE A 384 24.63 12.11 5.43
CA PHE A 384 23.37 12.72 5.82
C PHE A 384 22.93 12.23 7.20
N SER A 385 22.27 13.10 7.96
CA SER A 385 21.44 12.69 9.11
C SER A 385 20.13 12.04 8.64
N GLN A 386 19.57 11.14 9.44
CA GLN A 386 18.15 10.76 9.26
C GLN A 386 17.23 11.92 9.71
N PRO A 387 16.23 12.31 8.91
CA PRO A 387 15.18 13.23 9.35
C PRO A 387 14.30 12.58 10.44
N THR A 388 13.93 13.33 11.47
CA THR A 388 13.03 12.83 12.53
C THR A 388 11.56 12.85 12.06
N ARG A 389 10.72 11.97 12.61
CA ARG A 389 9.26 12.00 12.38
C ARG A 389 8.64 13.39 12.59
N SER A 390 9.11 14.15 13.58
CA SER A 390 8.65 15.51 13.88
C SER A 390 8.87 16.52 12.75
N GLN A 391 9.89 16.34 11.90
CA GLN A 391 10.15 17.25 10.77
C GLN A 391 9.05 17.14 9.70
N LEU A 392 8.46 15.95 9.54
CA LEU A 392 7.43 15.66 8.53
C LEU A 392 5.98 15.83 9.05
N GLN A 393 5.80 16.29 10.29
CA GLN A 393 4.48 16.47 10.91
C GLN A 393 4.10 17.96 11.02
N PRO A 394 2.83 18.33 10.77
CA PRO A 394 2.33 19.68 11.02
C PRO A 394 2.60 20.11 12.47
N GLY A 395 3.15 21.32 12.66
CA GLY A 395 3.50 21.87 13.98
C GLY A 395 4.72 21.25 14.67
N GLY A 396 5.39 20.26 14.06
CA GLY A 396 6.65 19.71 14.58
C GLY A 396 7.89 20.57 14.27
N HIS A 397 9.07 20.04 14.56
CA HIS A 397 10.36 20.72 14.36
C HIS A 397 11.53 19.72 14.23
N GLY A 398 12.64 20.15 13.63
CA GLY A 398 13.95 19.50 13.73
C GLY A 398 14.73 19.91 15.00
N LEU A 399 15.91 19.33 15.22
CA LEU A 399 16.69 19.55 16.46
C LEU A 399 17.39 20.92 16.51
N GLY A 400 17.47 21.64 15.39
CA GLY A 400 18.01 22.99 15.26
C GLY A 400 17.17 24.11 15.86
N THR A 401 16.31 23.84 16.84
CA THR A 401 15.64 24.88 17.65
C THR A 401 16.56 25.45 18.74
N PHE A 402 17.63 24.73 19.12
CA PHE A 402 18.59 25.12 20.16
C PHE A 402 17.95 25.37 21.54
N GLU A 403 16.85 24.68 21.84
CA GLU A 403 16.18 24.76 23.14
C GLU A 403 16.99 24.03 24.22
N THR A 404 17.35 24.75 25.28
CA THR A 404 18.21 24.24 26.37
C THR A 404 17.47 23.47 27.45
N GLU A 405 16.13 23.58 27.50
CA GLU A 405 15.28 23.00 28.55
C GLU A 405 14.45 21.80 28.05
N VAL A 406 14.93 21.11 27.01
CA VAL A 406 14.29 19.88 26.51
C VAL A 406 14.54 18.74 27.50
N THR A 407 13.70 18.70 28.54
CA THR A 407 13.32 17.45 29.21
C THR A 407 13.00 16.45 28.12
N ALA A 408 13.71 15.31 28.11
CA ALA A 408 13.80 14.46 26.92
C ALA A 408 12.42 14.19 26.30
N LEU A 409 12.34 14.31 24.96
CA LEU A 409 11.22 13.81 24.18
C LEU A 409 11.18 12.28 24.28
N GLY A 410 10.67 11.80 25.42
CA GLY A 410 9.98 10.52 25.45
C GLY A 410 8.89 10.54 24.38
N PRO A 411 8.49 9.38 23.83
CA PRO A 411 7.31 9.33 22.99
C PRO A 411 6.16 9.95 23.77
N SER A 412 5.48 10.95 23.19
CA SER A 412 4.23 11.46 23.76
C SER A 412 3.29 10.26 23.92
N ILE A 413 3.00 9.91 25.17
CA ILE A 413 2.06 8.82 25.49
C ILE A 413 0.66 9.42 25.65
N ASP A 414 0.31 10.38 24.79
CA ASP A 414 -1.03 10.96 24.66
C ASP A 414 -1.97 10.00 23.87
N GLY A 415 -1.84 8.71 24.24
CA GLY A 415 -2.61 7.57 23.79
C GLY A 415 -2.42 7.15 22.33
N PRO A 416 -2.99 6.00 21.96
CA PRO A 416 -3.48 5.78 20.60
C PRO A 416 -4.74 6.64 20.39
N THR A 417 -4.61 7.96 20.51
CA THR A 417 -5.65 8.90 20.11
C THR A 417 -5.79 8.75 18.61
N MET A 418 -6.78 7.97 18.17
CA MET A 418 -7.11 7.83 16.76
C MET A 418 -7.60 9.19 16.26
N MET A 419 -6.67 9.98 15.73
CA MET A 419 -6.96 11.21 15.01
C MET A 419 -7.70 10.84 13.73
N THR A 420 -9.02 10.68 13.85
CA THR A 420 -9.96 10.67 12.74
C THR A 420 -10.15 12.10 12.23
N THR A 421 -9.05 12.72 11.81
CA THR A 421 -8.96 14.11 11.36
C THR A 421 -8.25 14.13 10.01
N VAL A 422 -8.78 14.94 9.10
CA VAL A 422 -8.51 14.87 7.65
C VAL A 422 -7.18 15.56 7.27
N ASP A 423 -6.53 16.18 8.26
CA ASP A 423 -5.64 17.34 8.07
C ASP A 423 -4.15 17.06 8.34
N ALA A 424 -3.77 15.78 8.44
CA ALA A 424 -2.36 15.38 8.45
C ALA A 424 -1.79 15.46 7.03
N GLU A 425 -1.18 16.61 6.65
CA GLU A 425 -0.67 16.88 5.30
C GLU A 425 0.19 15.76 4.71
N MET A 426 0.98 15.08 5.54
CA MET A 426 1.82 13.95 5.15
C MET A 426 1.56 12.69 5.98
N ALA A 427 0.66 11.83 5.47
CA ALA A 427 0.51 10.48 5.98
C ALA A 427 1.76 9.60 5.66
N PRO A 428 2.12 8.65 6.54
CA PRO A 428 3.12 7.62 6.24
C PRO A 428 2.73 6.76 5.03
N GLY A 429 3.71 6.24 4.30
CA GLY A 429 3.50 5.60 3.00
C GLY A 429 3.65 6.58 1.84
N SER A 430 4.70 7.41 1.88
CA SER A 430 5.06 8.31 0.78
C SER A 430 6.58 8.50 0.69
N ILE A 431 7.08 8.74 -0.53
CA ILE A 431 8.44 9.24 -0.75
C ILE A 431 8.37 10.76 -0.77
N VAL A 432 9.22 11.41 0.02
CA VAL A 432 9.36 12.86 0.13
C VAL A 432 10.64 13.27 -0.57
N ARG A 433 10.55 14.07 -1.64
CA ARG A 433 11.73 14.71 -2.22
C ARG A 433 11.92 16.08 -1.59
N GLN A 434 13.03 16.23 -0.88
CA GLN A 434 13.37 17.42 -0.11
C GLN A 434 14.82 17.87 -0.40
N PRO A 435 15.12 19.17 -0.28
CA PRO A 435 16.49 19.62 -0.10
C PRO A 435 16.94 19.30 1.33
N GLN A 436 18.14 18.74 1.49
CA GLN A 436 18.72 18.42 2.80
C GLN A 436 20.23 18.74 2.80
N TRP A 437 20.75 19.20 3.94
CA TRP A 437 22.18 19.39 4.14
C TRP A 437 22.92 18.05 4.16
N GLY A 438 24.04 17.96 3.43
CA GLY A 438 24.91 16.80 3.39
C GLY A 438 26.38 17.19 3.38
N ILE A 439 27.21 16.37 4.05
CA ILE A 439 28.64 16.60 4.24
C ILE A 439 29.45 15.84 3.20
N ARG A 440 30.48 16.50 2.66
CA ARG A 440 31.67 15.84 2.11
C ARG A 440 32.90 16.31 2.89
N ASN A 441 33.76 15.38 3.31
CA ASN A 441 34.99 15.67 4.04
C ASN A 441 36.18 15.09 3.26
N LYS A 442 37.28 15.85 3.16
CA LYS A 442 38.53 15.37 2.53
C LYS A 442 39.72 15.67 3.43
N CYS A 443 40.48 14.64 3.80
CA CYS A 443 41.60 14.74 4.74
C CYS A 443 42.94 14.32 4.12
N VAL A 444 44.02 14.98 4.56
CA VAL A 444 45.42 14.69 4.23
C VAL A 444 46.26 14.74 5.51
N LYS A 445 47.08 13.71 5.77
CA LYS A 445 48.05 13.71 6.90
C LYS A 445 49.04 14.85 6.66
N ILE A 446 49.39 15.63 7.68
CA ILE A 446 50.34 16.74 7.55
C ILE A 446 51.64 16.20 6.93
N PRO A 447 52.06 16.70 5.75
CA PRO A 447 53.27 16.21 5.09
C PRO A 447 54.50 16.60 5.92
N ASP A 448 55.59 15.84 5.80
CA ASP A 448 56.89 16.17 6.41
C ASP A 448 56.79 16.63 7.87
N GLY A 449 56.14 15.81 8.71
CA GLY A 449 55.76 16.20 10.06
C GLY A 449 56.92 16.50 11.02
N GLN A 450 58.15 16.06 10.71
CA GLN A 450 59.34 16.47 11.48
C GLN A 450 59.62 17.98 11.37
N ASN A 451 59.17 18.61 10.28
CA ASN A 451 59.38 20.02 9.98
C ASN A 451 58.10 20.84 10.15
N ASN A 452 56.94 20.23 9.89
CA ASN A 452 55.62 20.87 9.99
C ASN A 452 54.91 20.67 11.34
N ILE A 453 55.45 19.86 12.26
CA ILE A 453 55.00 19.75 13.65
C ILE A 453 56.17 20.11 14.57
N LEU A 454 55.95 21.05 15.48
CA LEU A 454 56.86 21.37 16.59
C LEU A 454 56.23 20.82 17.88
N PRO A 455 56.70 19.68 18.41
CA PRO A 455 56.14 19.02 19.59
C PRO A 455 55.98 19.94 20.82
N LYS A 456 56.96 20.81 21.05
CA LYS A 456 57.10 21.66 22.23
C LYS A 456 57.86 22.93 21.88
N SER A 457 57.31 24.09 22.24
CA SER A 457 57.94 25.41 22.08
C SER A 457 58.59 25.93 23.38
N GLN A 458 59.27 27.08 23.34
CA GLN A 458 59.74 27.76 24.56
C GLN A 458 58.57 28.17 25.47
N ALA A 459 57.41 28.48 24.88
CA ALA A 459 56.14 28.69 25.59
C ALA A 459 55.43 27.38 26.02
N ASN A 460 56.10 26.23 25.86
CA ASN A 460 55.60 24.88 26.14
C ASN A 460 54.34 24.47 25.34
N LEU A 461 54.08 25.10 24.18
CA LEU A 461 52.97 24.78 23.28
C LEU A 461 53.43 23.84 22.16
N THR A 462 52.55 22.94 21.71
CA THR A 462 52.73 22.25 20.43
C THR A 462 52.27 23.16 19.30
N TYR A 463 53.04 23.29 18.23
CA TYR A 463 52.61 24.00 17.01
C TYR A 463 52.49 23.05 15.83
N ILE A 464 51.45 23.23 15.02
CA ILE A 464 51.34 22.63 13.69
C ILE A 464 51.35 23.75 12.65
N PHE A 465 52.21 23.60 11.66
CA PHE A 465 52.32 24.49 10.53
C PHE A 465 51.68 23.83 9.31
N ILE A 466 50.56 24.39 8.83
CA ILE A 466 49.84 23.86 7.67
C ILE A 466 50.45 24.49 6.40
N PRO A 467 50.98 23.73 5.42
CA PRO A 467 51.43 24.30 4.15
C PRO A 467 50.27 24.80 3.28
N LYS A 468 50.49 25.86 2.48
CA LYS A 468 49.47 26.39 1.57
C LYS A 468 49.04 25.38 0.53
N ASP A 469 50.00 24.72 -0.11
CA ASP A 469 49.75 23.78 -1.21
C ASP A 469 48.84 22.61 -0.78
N THR A 470 48.96 22.18 0.48
CA THR A 470 48.07 21.18 1.09
C THR A 470 46.62 21.65 1.15
N VAL A 471 46.38 22.92 1.54
CA VAL A 471 45.02 23.48 1.63
C VAL A 471 44.48 23.81 0.24
N THR A 472 45.30 24.33 -0.66
CA THR A 472 44.92 24.58 -2.06
C THR A 472 44.51 23.26 -2.73
N GLY A 473 45.30 22.19 -2.63
CA GLY A 473 44.95 20.89 -3.21
C GLY A 473 43.67 20.26 -2.62
N LEU A 474 43.37 20.50 -1.35
CA LEU A 474 42.11 20.09 -0.72
C LEU A 474 40.90 20.92 -1.17
N LEU A 475 41.07 22.19 -1.52
CA LEU A 475 40.02 23.05 -2.08
C LEU A 475 39.79 22.76 -3.58
N ASP A 476 40.87 22.57 -4.34
CA ASP A 476 40.86 22.18 -5.75
C ASP A 476 40.15 20.83 -5.97
N TYR A 477 40.34 19.86 -5.05
CA TYR A 477 39.61 18.58 -5.06
C TYR A 477 38.08 18.76 -5.15
N TYR A 478 37.55 19.80 -4.49
CA TYR A 478 36.13 20.15 -4.47
C TYR A 478 35.73 21.24 -5.47
N GLY A 479 36.66 21.70 -6.32
CA GLY A 479 36.44 22.83 -7.23
C GLY A 479 36.12 24.15 -6.50
N LYS A 480 36.61 24.32 -5.28
CA LYS A 480 36.43 25.55 -4.48
C LYS A 480 37.63 26.48 -4.72
N PRO A 481 37.42 27.77 -4.99
CA PRO A 481 38.54 28.70 -5.11
C PRO A 481 39.26 28.86 -3.76
N PRO A 482 40.58 29.06 -3.74
CA PRO A 482 41.29 29.48 -2.54
C PRO A 482 40.75 30.83 -2.03
N PRO A 483 40.71 31.07 -0.70
CA PRO A 483 40.24 32.34 -0.14
C PRO A 483 41.13 33.50 -0.58
N THR A 484 40.56 34.70 -0.69
CA THR A 484 41.24 35.88 -1.25
C THR A 484 42.44 36.34 -0.41
N SER A 485 42.40 36.03 0.89
CA SER A 485 43.54 36.12 1.79
C SER A 485 43.57 34.90 2.71
N PHE A 486 44.76 34.35 2.96
CA PHE A 486 44.93 33.29 3.94
C PHE A 486 44.97 33.89 5.36
N PRO A 487 44.08 33.47 6.28
CA PRO A 487 44.03 34.01 7.63
C PRO A 487 45.26 33.58 8.44
N LYS A 488 46.09 34.54 8.81
CA LYS A 488 47.34 34.30 9.53
C LYS A 488 47.08 33.99 11.02
N PHE A 489 46.76 32.75 11.34
CA PHE A 489 46.75 32.28 12.74
C PHE A 489 48.17 32.14 13.30
N GLY A 490 48.29 32.30 14.62
CA GLY A 490 49.56 32.11 15.33
C GLY A 490 50.61 33.22 15.17
N THR A 491 50.30 34.38 14.57
CA THR A 491 51.28 35.46 14.37
C THR A 491 51.60 36.29 15.61
N LYS A 492 52.07 35.61 16.66
CA LYS A 492 53.15 36.09 17.52
C LYS A 492 54.13 34.94 17.82
N PRO A 493 55.09 34.67 16.92
CA PRO A 493 56.37 34.10 17.30
C PRO A 493 57.24 35.21 17.91
N SER A 494 56.76 35.79 19.03
CA SER A 494 57.62 36.53 19.98
C SER A 494 58.33 35.58 20.93
N ASP A 495 57.87 34.32 20.98
CA ASP A 495 58.18 33.35 22.02
C ASP A 495 58.98 32.16 21.45
N GLN A 496 59.29 32.15 20.14
CA GLN A 496 60.15 31.17 19.46
C GLN A 496 60.51 31.63 18.03
N GLU A 497 61.71 31.30 17.55
CA GLU A 497 62.09 31.37 16.14
C GLU A 497 61.38 30.28 15.30
N TRP A 498 61.08 30.56 14.03
CA TRP A 498 60.52 29.56 13.11
C TRP A 498 61.49 28.39 12.88
N PRO A 499 61.00 27.17 12.57
CA PRO A 499 61.86 26.09 12.10
C PRO A 499 62.75 26.57 10.94
N SER A 500 64.06 26.39 11.05
CA SER A 500 65.06 27.03 10.15
C SER A 500 64.92 26.68 8.66
N ASN A 501 64.16 25.65 8.35
CA ASN A 501 63.81 25.15 7.01
C ASN A 501 62.41 25.59 6.53
N MET A 502 61.58 26.21 7.37
CA MET A 502 60.25 26.68 7.02
C MET A 502 60.22 28.17 6.67
N LYS A 503 59.49 28.51 5.60
CA LYS A 503 59.20 29.90 5.22
C LYS A 503 57.76 30.28 5.56
N GLN A 504 57.58 31.38 6.30
CA GLN A 504 56.26 31.97 6.58
C GLN A 504 55.47 32.37 5.31
N SER A 505 56.14 32.54 4.15
CA SER A 505 55.48 32.77 2.87
C SER A 505 54.67 31.57 2.37
N ASP A 506 55.06 30.36 2.76
CA ASP A 506 54.61 29.09 2.17
C ASP A 506 53.64 28.35 3.14
N THR A 507 53.61 28.78 4.40
CA THR A 507 52.65 28.35 5.43
C THR A 507 51.29 29.04 5.29
N PHE A 508 50.19 28.28 5.36
CA PHE A 508 48.81 28.78 5.47
C PHE A 508 48.57 29.36 6.87
N ALA A 509 48.85 28.56 7.91
CA ALA A 509 48.68 28.93 9.32
C ALA A 509 49.64 28.18 10.24
N ALA A 510 49.98 28.79 11.37
CA ALA A 510 50.59 28.13 12.52
C ALA A 510 49.53 28.02 13.63
N VAL A 511 49.16 26.79 14.01
CA VAL A 511 48.11 26.52 15.00
C VAL A 511 48.75 26.03 16.31
N PRO A 512 48.64 26.79 17.41
CA PRO A 512 49.12 26.36 18.74
C PRO A 512 48.09 25.45 19.44
N PHE A 513 48.60 24.44 20.15
CA PHE A 513 47.85 23.55 21.03
C PHE A 513 48.51 23.50 22.41
N TRP A 514 47.70 23.57 23.46
CA TRP A 514 48.15 23.52 24.85
C TRP A 514 48.60 22.11 25.24
N PRO A 515 49.61 21.95 26.11
CA PRO A 515 50.08 20.65 26.61
C PRO A 515 49.16 20.11 27.72
N ASN A 516 47.86 19.99 27.42
CA ASN A 516 46.78 19.75 28.37
C ASN A 516 46.43 18.27 28.58
N GLY A 517 47.38 17.36 28.37
CA GLY A 517 47.18 15.92 28.55
C GLY A 517 46.33 15.22 27.49
N VAL A 518 45.40 15.91 26.81
CA VAL A 518 44.42 15.22 25.95
C VAL A 518 45.03 14.61 24.69
N THR A 519 44.48 13.48 24.29
CA THR A 519 45.01 12.66 23.18
C THR A 519 44.58 13.21 21.84
N LEU A 520 43.29 13.51 21.65
CA LEU A 520 42.79 14.29 20.52
C LEU A 520 42.73 15.78 20.87
N SER A 521 43.57 16.57 20.20
CA SER A 521 43.44 18.03 20.14
C SER A 521 42.86 18.45 18.79
N TYR A 522 41.99 19.48 18.82
CA TYR A 522 41.15 19.82 17.67
C TYR A 522 41.07 21.33 17.42
N PHE A 523 41.13 21.74 16.16
CA PHE A 523 40.98 23.13 15.70
C PHE A 523 40.11 23.17 14.44
N SER A 524 39.24 24.19 14.35
CA SER A 524 38.38 24.45 13.20
C SER A 524 38.41 25.92 12.83
N TYR A 525 38.29 26.24 11.54
CA TYR A 525 38.03 27.60 11.07
C TYR A 525 37.13 27.65 9.82
N PRO A 526 35.98 28.37 9.85
CA PRO A 526 35.11 28.52 8.68
C PRO A 526 35.71 29.49 7.63
N LEU A 527 35.83 29.02 6.38
CA LEU A 527 36.47 29.74 5.26
C LEU A 527 35.49 30.73 4.60
N ARG A 528 35.18 31.81 5.31
CA ARG A 528 34.13 32.81 5.03
C ARG A 528 33.97 33.23 3.56
N ASP A 529 35.06 33.49 2.83
CA ASP A 529 35.02 33.91 1.43
C ASP A 529 34.32 32.89 0.52
N THR A 530 34.50 31.59 0.82
CA THR A 530 34.05 30.46 -0.01
C THR A 530 32.58 30.06 0.18
N SER A 531 31.92 30.60 1.21
CA SER A 531 30.50 30.36 1.56
C SER A 531 29.56 31.52 1.21
N SER A 532 30.10 32.63 0.71
CA SER A 532 29.42 33.93 0.52
C SER A 532 28.18 33.91 -0.38
N ASN A 533 28.06 32.93 -1.29
CA ASN A 533 26.95 32.83 -2.27
C ASN A 533 25.70 32.08 -1.74
N GLY A 534 25.58 31.84 -0.43
CA GLY A 534 24.47 31.07 0.14
C GLY A 534 24.48 29.57 -0.18
N THR A 535 25.56 29.08 -0.81
CA THR A 535 25.70 27.71 -1.34
C THR A 535 26.04 26.64 -0.29
N GLY A 536 26.03 27.00 0.99
CA GLY A 536 26.49 26.15 2.10
C GLY A 536 27.68 26.72 2.85
N PHE A 537 28.46 25.85 3.50
CA PHE A 537 29.62 26.20 4.32
C PHE A 537 30.85 25.39 3.91
N VAL A 538 32.04 25.94 4.16
CA VAL A 538 33.31 25.25 4.05
C VAL A 538 34.14 25.60 5.28
N SER A 539 34.78 24.62 5.90
CA SER A 539 35.73 24.85 7.00
C SER A 539 37.04 24.11 6.79
N LEU A 540 38.09 24.67 7.39
CA LEU A 540 39.38 24.06 7.56
C LEU A 540 39.43 23.40 8.93
N GLU A 541 39.59 22.09 8.93
CA GLU A 541 39.63 21.26 10.11
C GLU A 541 41.06 20.74 10.33
N LEU A 542 41.54 20.76 11.57
CA LEU A 542 42.86 20.25 11.96
C LEU A 542 42.74 19.43 13.23
N ALA A 543 43.10 18.15 13.15
CA ALA A 543 43.21 17.26 14.30
C ALA A 543 44.68 16.88 14.56
N LEU A 544 45.01 16.83 15.85
CA LEU A 544 46.32 16.49 16.41
C LEU A 544 46.13 15.32 17.38
N ILE A 545 46.75 14.19 17.10
CA ILE A 545 46.89 13.06 18.02
C ILE A 545 48.21 13.18 18.76
N ARG A 546 48.16 13.09 20.10
CA ARG A 546 49.33 13.03 20.99
C ARG A 546 49.18 11.83 21.90
N LEU A 547 50.06 10.85 21.78
CA LEU A 547 49.87 9.56 22.43
C LEU A 547 51.22 9.03 22.93
N ASN A 548 51.30 8.63 24.19
CA ASN A 548 52.54 8.12 24.77
C ASN A 548 52.90 6.75 24.15
N THR A 549 54.11 6.64 23.62
CA THR A 549 54.65 5.41 23.00
C THR A 549 54.69 4.21 23.95
N SER A 550 54.58 4.40 25.27
CA SER A 550 54.31 3.34 26.25
C SER A 550 53.06 2.51 25.91
N PHE A 551 52.00 3.16 25.42
CA PHE A 551 50.71 2.54 25.09
C PHE A 551 50.57 2.23 23.58
N ALA A 552 51.54 2.66 22.77
CA ALA A 552 51.58 2.49 21.33
C ALA A 552 52.98 2.06 20.88
N ALA A 553 53.43 0.90 21.35
CA ALA A 553 54.76 0.35 21.04
C ALA A 553 54.97 0.00 19.54
N GLN A 554 53.92 0.03 18.72
CA GLN A 554 53.97 -0.11 17.25
C GLN A 554 53.68 1.21 16.52
N GLY A 555 53.63 2.34 17.25
CA GLY A 555 53.28 3.65 16.74
C GLY A 555 54.36 4.29 15.86
N GLN A 556 54.00 4.61 14.61
CA GLN A 556 54.81 5.32 13.64
C GLN A 556 54.31 6.77 13.51
N PHE A 557 54.69 7.59 14.49
CA PHE A 557 54.31 8.99 14.58
C PHE A 557 55.15 9.88 13.64
N SER A 558 54.52 10.92 13.09
CA SER A 558 55.17 11.89 12.20
C SER A 558 56.22 12.76 12.88
N ALA A 559 56.08 13.00 14.18
CA ALA A 559 57.12 13.60 15.04
C ALA A 559 57.10 12.96 16.43
N LEU A 560 58.23 13.06 17.16
CA LEU A 560 58.36 12.61 18.55
C LEU A 560 58.75 13.81 19.43
N GLY A 561 58.18 13.90 20.63
CA GLY A 561 58.58 14.86 21.64
C GLY A 561 59.86 14.46 22.38
N GLU A 562 60.16 15.19 23.44
CA GLU A 562 61.21 14.83 24.39
C GLU A 562 60.91 13.48 25.09
N ALA A 563 61.95 12.86 25.66
CA ALA A 563 61.81 11.61 26.40
C ALA A 563 61.12 11.83 27.76
N VAL A 564 60.13 11.00 28.06
CA VAL A 564 59.35 10.95 29.30
C VAL A 564 59.48 9.54 29.90
N PRO A 565 59.81 9.38 31.19
CA PRO A 565 59.88 8.05 31.81
C PRO A 565 58.49 7.42 31.94
N ASP A 566 58.37 6.13 31.65
CA ASP A 566 57.18 5.33 31.93
C ASP A 566 57.07 4.95 33.42
N ALA A 567 56.03 4.20 33.78
CA ALA A 567 55.81 3.69 35.14
C ALA A 567 56.93 2.76 35.67
N ASN A 568 57.80 2.25 34.79
CA ASN A 568 58.96 1.42 35.11
C ASN A 568 60.29 2.21 35.07
N GLY A 569 60.25 3.52 34.79
CA GLY A 569 61.42 4.37 34.59
C GLY A 569 62.12 4.22 33.23
N SER A 570 61.51 3.51 32.27
CA SER A 570 62.03 3.36 30.90
C SER A 570 61.72 4.61 30.07
N ALA A 571 62.65 5.04 29.23
CA ALA A 571 62.47 6.22 28.39
C ALA A 571 61.46 5.95 27.25
N THR A 572 60.28 6.56 27.37
CA THR A 572 59.27 6.64 26.31
C THR A 572 59.19 8.06 25.78
N HIS A 573 58.34 8.31 24.78
CA HIS A 573 58.18 9.61 24.14
C HIS A 573 56.70 9.85 23.86
N ILE A 574 56.26 11.12 23.89
CA ILE A 574 54.96 11.48 23.32
C ILE A 574 55.10 11.49 21.80
N GLY A 575 54.29 10.68 21.11
CA GLY A 575 54.21 10.64 19.66
C GLY A 575 53.17 11.62 19.14
N TYR A 576 53.50 12.31 18.03
CA TYR A 576 52.68 13.36 17.44
C TYR A 576 52.31 12.99 15.99
N ASP A 577 51.01 12.97 15.72
CA ASP A 577 50.43 12.77 14.39
C ASP A 577 49.37 13.84 14.13
N ALA A 578 49.29 14.34 12.89
CA ALA A 578 48.34 15.40 12.55
C ALA A 578 47.71 15.19 11.17
N VAL A 579 46.44 15.59 11.04
CA VAL A 579 45.66 15.53 9.80
C VAL A 579 44.91 16.84 9.62
N VAL A 580 45.00 17.40 8.41
CA VAL A 580 44.24 18.57 7.98
C VAL A 580 43.16 18.13 7.00
N CYS A 581 41.96 18.67 7.14
CA CYS A 581 40.84 18.36 6.27
C CYS A 581 40.12 19.64 5.78
N ILE A 582 39.50 19.53 4.61
CA ILE A 582 38.48 20.48 4.15
C ILE A 582 37.13 19.77 4.22
N GLU A 583 36.22 20.36 4.98
CA GLU A 583 34.86 19.88 5.13
C GLU A 583 33.89 20.82 4.43
N VAL A 584 32.95 20.25 3.69
CA VAL A 584 32.07 20.95 2.76
C VAL A 584 30.63 20.57 3.03
N PHE A 585 29.87 21.52 3.54
CA PHE A 585 28.45 21.39 3.86
C PHE A 585 27.65 21.98 2.71
N GLU A 586 27.00 21.13 1.91
CA GLU A 586 26.24 21.55 0.73
C GLU A 586 24.80 21.02 0.80
N PRO A 587 23.83 21.71 0.19
CA PRO A 587 22.48 21.20 0.06
C PRO A 587 22.36 20.23 -1.13
N TRP A 588 21.64 19.14 -0.93
CA TRP A 588 21.38 18.08 -1.90
C TRP A 588 19.89 17.80 -1.98
N ILE A 589 19.40 17.43 -3.16
CA ILE A 589 18.03 16.94 -3.31
C ILE A 589 18.04 15.43 -3.06
N VAL A 590 17.30 14.98 -2.05
CA VAL A 590 17.22 13.58 -1.63
C VAL A 590 15.78 13.09 -1.65
N ASP A 591 15.58 11.83 -2.01
CA ASP A 591 14.31 11.12 -1.83
C ASP A 591 14.34 10.39 -0.48
N VAL A 592 13.45 10.75 0.46
CA VAL A 592 13.31 10.19 1.81
C VAL A 592 12.00 9.40 1.90
N TYR A 593 12.00 8.18 2.44
CA TYR A 593 10.77 7.41 2.64
C TYR A 593 10.18 7.67 4.03
N ASN A 594 8.95 8.20 4.07
CA ASN A 594 8.17 8.36 5.30
C ASN A 594 7.51 7.01 5.65
N SER A 595 8.24 6.20 6.43
CA SER A 595 7.82 4.87 6.86
C SER A 595 6.81 4.90 8.01
N SER A 596 5.80 4.04 7.97
CA SER A 596 4.92 3.79 9.13
C SER A 596 5.67 3.10 10.28
N ILE A 597 6.77 2.40 9.99
CA ILE A 597 7.61 1.65 10.94
C ILE A 597 9.03 2.25 10.95
N GLY A 598 9.43 2.85 12.07
CA GLY A 598 10.70 3.57 12.19
C GLY A 598 10.67 5.01 11.66
N ASP A 599 11.76 5.75 11.84
CA ASP A 599 11.90 7.13 11.37
C ASP A 599 12.05 7.24 9.84
N PRO A 600 11.81 8.44 9.26
CA PRO A 600 12.05 8.72 7.86
C PRO A 600 13.49 8.40 7.43
N THR A 601 13.63 7.62 6.37
CA THR A 601 14.95 7.14 5.90
C THR A 601 15.26 7.66 4.50
N PRO A 602 16.34 8.44 4.31
CA PRO A 602 16.88 8.75 2.99
C PRO A 602 17.12 7.48 2.17
N GLN A 603 16.69 7.47 0.91
CA GLN A 603 16.76 6.33 -0.01
C GLN A 603 17.77 6.53 -1.13
N ASN A 604 17.84 7.73 -1.70
CA ASN A 604 18.80 8.10 -2.74
C ASN A 604 19.02 9.62 -2.80
N ILE A 605 20.22 10.03 -3.22
CA ILE A 605 20.43 11.37 -3.82
C ILE A 605 19.69 11.41 -5.17
N VAL A 606 19.15 12.57 -5.53
CA VAL A 606 18.49 12.84 -6.82
C VAL A 606 19.37 13.73 -7.69
N GLU A 607 19.75 14.89 -7.13
CA GLU A 607 20.66 15.86 -7.75
C GLU A 607 21.36 16.68 -6.67
N LYS A 608 22.48 17.31 -7.01
CA LYS A 608 23.10 18.34 -6.16
C LYS A 608 22.35 19.65 -6.36
N GLY A 609 21.74 20.20 -5.31
CA GLY A 609 20.87 21.37 -5.44
C GLY A 609 20.16 21.75 -4.14
N ASN A 610 19.74 23.02 -4.05
CA ASN A 610 19.13 23.60 -2.85
C ASN A 610 17.61 23.77 -2.90
N ALA A 611 16.98 23.51 -4.05
CA ALA A 611 15.54 23.59 -4.27
C ALA A 611 15.10 22.48 -5.22
N VAL A 612 13.94 21.87 -5.00
CA VAL A 612 13.44 20.75 -5.82
C VAL A 612 12.98 21.27 -7.19
N ARG A 613 13.66 20.84 -8.26
CA ARG A 613 13.38 21.27 -9.64
C ARG A 613 12.37 20.37 -10.35
N ASP A 614 11.74 20.90 -11.39
CA ASP A 614 10.94 20.09 -12.32
C ASP A 614 11.86 19.19 -13.17
N LEU A 615 11.88 17.89 -12.87
CA LEU A 615 12.67 16.91 -13.59
C LEU A 615 12.02 16.59 -14.95
N GLU A 616 12.46 17.33 -15.98
CA GLU A 616 12.02 17.26 -17.38
C GLU A 616 10.52 17.53 -17.60
N VAL A 617 10.22 18.53 -18.43
CA VAL A 617 8.86 18.97 -18.78
C VAL A 617 8.02 17.79 -19.30
N GLY A 618 7.10 17.32 -18.46
CA GLY A 618 6.11 16.29 -18.79
C GLY A 618 6.25 14.94 -18.05
N LYS A 619 7.35 14.68 -17.33
CA LYS A 619 7.51 13.43 -16.55
C LYS A 619 6.74 13.46 -15.22
N GLU A 620 6.95 14.51 -14.43
CA GLU A 620 6.27 14.72 -13.14
C GLU A 620 5.03 15.61 -13.32
N ARG A 621 3.99 15.40 -12.49
CA ARG A 621 2.75 16.19 -12.51
C ARG A 621 2.25 16.49 -11.10
N LEU A 622 1.98 17.76 -10.83
CA LEU A 622 1.32 18.21 -9.60
C LEU A 622 -0.12 17.68 -9.51
N VAL A 623 -0.57 17.39 -8.29
CA VAL A 623 -1.93 16.96 -7.96
C VAL A 623 -2.50 17.87 -6.87
N GLY A 624 -3.13 18.96 -7.27
CA GLY A 624 -3.61 20.04 -6.41
C GLY A 624 -3.06 21.39 -6.87
N GLU A 625 -3.30 22.43 -6.07
CA GLU A 625 -2.72 23.75 -6.29
C GLU A 625 -1.28 23.83 -5.72
N PRO A 626 -0.40 24.68 -6.29
CA PRO A 626 0.95 24.89 -5.77
C PRO A 626 0.95 25.76 -4.50
N ILE A 627 1.86 25.46 -3.56
CA ILE A 627 1.96 26.16 -2.29
C ILE A 627 2.66 27.52 -2.49
N ASN A 628 1.87 28.59 -2.50
CA ASN A 628 2.34 29.96 -2.79
C ASN A 628 2.44 30.86 -1.54
N ASP A 629 2.59 30.26 -0.35
CA ASP A 629 2.78 30.99 0.90
C ASP A 629 4.17 31.66 0.95
N PRO A 630 4.28 33.00 1.18
CA PRO A 630 5.56 33.70 1.23
C PRO A 630 6.39 33.40 2.49
N THR A 631 5.82 32.79 3.52
CA THR A 631 6.54 32.39 4.74
C THR A 631 7.30 31.07 4.56
N VAL A 632 6.81 30.19 3.68
CA VAL A 632 7.39 28.86 3.43
C VAL A 632 8.49 28.93 2.37
N ARG A 633 9.70 28.47 2.71
CA ARG A 633 10.86 28.60 1.80
C ARG A 633 10.90 27.47 0.77
N ARG A 634 11.10 27.79 -0.51
CA ARG A 634 11.31 26.79 -1.58
C ARG A 634 12.78 26.39 -1.78
N LYS A 635 13.72 27.04 -1.09
CA LYS A 635 15.17 26.77 -1.13
C LYS A 635 15.80 26.67 0.26
N LEU A 636 16.79 25.80 0.43
CA LEU A 636 17.81 25.95 1.47
C LEU A 636 18.81 27.04 1.06
N THR A 637 19.41 27.71 2.05
CA THR A 637 20.46 28.71 1.87
C THR A 637 21.30 28.81 3.14
N SER A 638 22.61 29.06 3.00
CA SER A 638 23.47 29.43 4.14
C SER A 638 23.40 30.91 4.50
N GLU A 639 22.73 31.74 3.70
CA GLU A 639 22.43 33.14 4.01
C GLU A 639 21.72 33.21 5.38
N ARG A 640 22.34 33.91 6.35
CA ARG A 640 21.95 34.03 7.78
C ARG A 640 22.22 32.82 8.69
N MET A 641 22.43 31.60 8.19
CA MET A 641 22.64 30.40 9.02
C MET A 641 24.02 30.30 9.71
N GLN A 642 24.84 31.37 9.70
CA GLN A 642 26.21 31.35 10.22
C GLN A 642 26.31 31.04 11.72
N GLN A 643 25.38 31.52 12.56
CA GLN A 643 25.40 31.24 14.00
C GLN A 643 24.89 29.82 14.30
N VAL A 644 23.85 29.37 13.60
CA VAL A 644 23.39 27.96 13.61
C VAL A 644 24.53 27.01 13.26
N TYR A 645 25.28 27.29 12.20
CA TYR A 645 26.45 26.51 11.81
C TYR A 645 27.50 26.48 12.92
N VAL A 646 27.88 27.64 13.48
CA VAL A 646 28.89 27.71 14.55
C VAL A 646 28.45 26.94 15.80
N ALA A 647 27.20 27.10 16.24
CA ALA A 647 26.64 26.38 17.38
C ALA A 647 26.64 24.85 17.16
N ALA A 648 26.15 24.40 16.00
CA ALA A 648 26.10 22.98 15.64
C ALA A 648 27.51 22.37 15.50
N HIS A 649 28.45 23.11 14.93
CA HIS A 649 29.83 22.66 14.74
C HIS A 649 30.62 22.61 16.04
N GLN A 650 30.43 23.60 16.93
CA GLN A 650 31.01 23.58 18.27
C GLN A 650 30.41 22.45 19.12
N ASN A 651 29.11 22.13 18.96
CA ASN A 651 28.53 20.93 19.56
C ASN A 651 29.20 19.65 19.07
N SER A 652 29.37 19.47 17.75
CA SER A 652 29.97 18.24 17.19
C SER A 652 31.40 17.99 17.67
N ILE A 653 32.27 19.02 17.60
CA ILE A 653 33.63 18.97 18.18
C ILE A 653 33.55 18.60 19.66
N HIS A 654 32.60 19.18 20.41
CA HIS A 654 32.52 18.97 21.84
C HIS A 654 32.04 17.55 22.24
N GLN A 655 31.22 16.89 21.42
CA GLN A 655 30.93 15.46 21.62
C GLN A 655 32.20 14.61 21.34
N MET A 656 32.90 14.85 20.22
CA MET A 656 34.16 14.16 19.92
C MET A 656 35.21 14.32 21.04
N LEU A 657 35.35 15.51 21.63
CA LEU A 657 36.29 15.77 22.73
C LEU A 657 35.83 15.19 24.08
N LYS A 658 34.55 14.79 24.21
CA LYS A 658 34.05 14.02 25.36
C LYS A 658 34.33 12.53 25.20
N ASP A 659 34.11 12.01 24.00
CA ASP A 659 34.34 10.59 23.67
C ASP A 659 35.84 10.21 23.62
N ASP A 660 36.75 11.18 23.53
CA ASP A 660 38.21 10.96 23.64
C ASP A 660 38.62 10.39 25.02
N GLY A 661 37.84 10.65 26.08
CA GLY A 661 37.98 10.01 27.40
C GLY A 661 39.27 10.29 28.18
N SER A 662 40.19 11.10 27.65
CA SER A 662 41.54 11.33 28.20
C SER A 662 41.58 12.24 29.45
N ALA A 663 40.57 12.19 30.31
CA ALA A 663 40.46 13.02 31.49
C ALA A 663 41.24 12.47 32.71
N ASP A 664 41.47 11.15 32.74
CA ASP A 664 42.05 10.47 33.90
C ASP A 664 43.58 10.36 33.88
N MET A 665 44.21 10.42 32.69
CA MET A 665 45.67 10.30 32.49
C MET A 665 46.14 10.98 31.20
N ASP A 666 47.34 11.58 31.23
CA ASP A 666 47.94 12.27 30.08
C ASP A 666 48.34 11.32 28.93
N TYR A 667 47.92 11.67 27.71
CA TYR A 667 48.32 11.08 26.43
C TYR A 667 48.08 9.57 26.29
N VAL A 668 46.98 9.06 26.85
CA VAL A 668 46.55 7.65 26.79
C VAL A 668 45.72 7.34 25.52
N PRO A 669 45.69 6.10 25.01
CA PRO A 669 44.91 5.78 23.81
C PRO A 669 43.41 6.02 24.02
N SER A 670 42.81 6.83 23.14
CA SER A 670 41.37 7.00 23.06
C SER A 670 40.74 6.06 22.02
N THR A 671 39.42 5.88 22.11
CA THR A 671 38.61 5.18 21.09
C THR A 671 38.85 5.79 19.70
N ILE A 672 38.78 7.12 19.59
CA ILE A 672 38.94 7.87 18.34
C ILE A 672 40.34 7.66 17.75
N ALA A 673 41.40 7.73 18.57
CA ALA A 673 42.76 7.49 18.10
C ALA A 673 42.96 6.06 17.55
N ILE A 674 42.29 5.06 18.12
CA ILE A 674 42.33 3.67 17.64
C ILE A 674 41.42 3.44 16.42
N GLU A 675 40.27 4.11 16.31
CA GLU A 675 39.43 4.03 15.10
C GLU A 675 40.04 4.73 13.87
N CYS A 676 40.93 5.71 14.10
CA CYS A 676 41.61 6.45 13.04
C CYS A 676 42.96 5.84 12.62
N THR A 677 43.24 4.58 12.97
CA THR A 677 44.46 3.84 12.61
C THR A 677 44.13 2.46 12.00
N ASP A 678 45.05 1.88 11.23
CA ASP A 678 44.86 0.56 10.60
C ASP A 678 45.07 -0.63 11.58
N GLY A 679 45.53 -0.33 12.80
CA GLY A 679 45.72 -1.29 13.90
C GLY A 679 44.42 -1.70 14.60
N LYS A 680 44.51 -2.67 15.52
CA LYS A 680 43.33 -3.31 16.16
C LYS A 680 43.54 -3.63 17.63
N GLY A 681 42.65 -3.13 18.48
CA GLY A 681 42.70 -3.27 19.94
C GLY A 681 43.34 -2.06 20.63
N ALA A 682 43.04 -1.87 21.92
CA ALA A 682 43.29 -0.62 22.66
C ALA A 682 44.75 -0.15 22.72
N PHE A 683 45.73 -1.06 22.59
CA PHE A 683 47.17 -0.75 22.64
C PHE A 683 47.87 -0.81 21.26
N ASN A 684 47.08 -0.82 20.18
CA ASN A 684 47.57 -1.11 18.84
C ASN A 684 47.38 0.08 17.89
N TYR A 685 47.75 1.27 18.34
CA TYR A 685 47.89 2.43 17.47
C TYR A 685 49.11 2.22 16.54
N THR A 686 48.96 2.54 15.25
CA THR A 686 50.03 2.41 14.25
C THR A 686 50.40 3.78 13.67
N SER A 687 49.72 4.27 12.65
CA SER A 687 49.78 5.67 12.18
C SER A 687 48.37 6.23 12.07
N LEU A 688 48.20 7.54 12.24
CA LEU A 688 46.98 8.24 11.86
C LEU A 688 46.77 8.07 10.35
N SER A 689 45.62 7.48 9.99
CA SER A 689 45.21 7.19 8.62
C SER A 689 44.18 8.23 8.19
N ALA A 690 44.58 9.17 7.34
CA ALA A 690 43.71 10.28 6.92
C ALA A 690 42.35 9.82 6.32
N PRO A 691 42.26 8.74 5.52
CA PRO A 691 40.97 8.23 5.03
C PRO A 691 40.08 7.57 6.09
N LEU A 692 40.64 7.15 7.24
CA LEU A 692 39.83 6.69 8.38
C LEU A 692 39.29 7.88 9.16
N PHE A 693 40.15 8.87 9.46
CA PHE A 693 39.75 10.11 10.12
C PHE A 693 38.69 10.89 9.29
N GLU A 694 38.83 10.91 7.96
CA GLU A 694 37.87 11.49 7.01
C GLU A 694 36.45 10.96 7.22
N ARG A 695 36.32 9.64 7.35
CA ARG A 695 35.04 8.93 7.56
C ARG A 695 34.54 9.08 8.99
N PHE A 696 35.42 9.03 9.98
CA PHE A 696 35.09 9.24 11.38
C PHE A 696 34.45 10.62 11.59
N LYS A 697 35.16 11.69 11.18
CA LYS A 697 34.70 13.08 11.31
C LYS A 697 33.39 13.34 10.56
N ALA A 698 33.26 12.85 9.32
CA ALA A 698 32.04 13.04 8.55
C ALA A 698 30.82 12.32 9.16
N ARG A 699 31.02 11.18 9.83
CA ARG A 699 29.97 10.49 10.58
C ARG A 699 29.65 11.18 11.90
N ALA A 700 30.65 11.69 12.62
CA ALA A 700 30.43 12.48 13.84
C ALA A 700 29.54 13.71 13.56
N ASP A 701 29.88 14.49 12.53
CA ASP A 701 29.09 15.68 12.17
C ASP A 701 27.73 15.33 11.54
N ALA A 702 27.61 14.22 10.80
CA ALA A 702 26.30 13.76 10.37
C ALA A 702 25.39 13.32 11.55
N THR A 703 25.99 12.97 12.70
CA THR A 703 25.28 12.59 13.95
C THR A 703 25.00 13.80 14.85
N HIS A 704 25.94 14.77 14.93
CA HIS A 704 25.95 15.82 15.96
C HIS A 704 25.94 17.27 15.44
N LEU A 705 26.10 17.49 14.12
CA LEU A 705 25.99 18.80 13.46
C LEU A 705 24.75 18.86 12.56
N LEU A 706 24.64 17.99 11.55
CA LEU A 706 23.57 18.05 10.54
C LEU A 706 22.14 18.11 11.12
N PRO A 707 21.76 17.39 12.20
CA PRO A 707 20.43 17.51 12.80
C PRO A 707 20.08 18.92 13.30
N TYR A 708 21.08 19.74 13.60
CA TYR A 708 20.92 21.12 14.07
C TYR A 708 20.89 22.16 12.95
N MET A 709 21.13 21.74 11.69
CA MET A 709 20.92 22.58 10.51
C MET A 709 19.45 22.58 10.03
N VAL A 710 18.56 21.89 10.76
CA VAL A 710 17.11 21.77 10.51
C VAL A 710 16.36 22.02 11.81
N GLY A 711 15.51 23.04 11.88
CA GLY A 711 14.79 23.49 13.07
C GLY A 711 13.30 23.67 12.82
N SER A 712 12.76 24.87 13.11
CA SER A 712 11.34 25.23 12.94
C SER A 712 11.04 25.95 11.60
N GLY A 713 12.03 26.10 10.72
CA GLY A 713 11.85 26.75 9.43
C GLY A 713 11.11 25.88 8.41
N GLN A 714 9.95 26.34 7.94
CA GLN A 714 9.13 25.61 6.98
C GLN A 714 9.69 25.66 5.54
N ILE A 715 9.64 24.52 4.85
CA ILE A 715 10.01 24.38 3.43
C ILE A 715 8.95 23.61 2.62
N VAL A 716 8.80 23.96 1.34
CA VAL A 716 7.95 23.21 0.39
C VAL A 716 8.72 22.02 -0.17
N VAL A 717 8.12 20.83 -0.13
CA VAL A 717 8.70 19.58 -0.66
C VAL A 717 7.68 18.79 -1.49
N ARG A 718 8.14 17.79 -2.25
CA ARG A 718 7.26 16.96 -3.08
C ARG A 718 6.99 15.61 -2.43
N SER A 719 5.73 15.31 -2.11
CA SER A 719 5.30 13.97 -1.68
C SER A 719 4.80 13.16 -2.88
N TYR A 720 5.37 11.98 -3.07
CA TYR A 720 4.93 10.93 -4.00
C TYR A 720 4.27 9.82 -3.16
N PRO A 721 2.93 9.81 -3.01
CA PRO A 721 2.25 8.82 -2.19
C PRO A 721 2.31 7.41 -2.81
N ASP A 722 2.34 6.38 -1.95
CA ASP A 722 2.32 4.98 -2.37
C ASP A 722 0.99 4.63 -3.08
N ARG A 723 1.06 3.78 -4.10
CA ARG A 723 -0.11 3.32 -4.84
C ARG A 723 -0.66 2.03 -4.22
N VAL A 724 -1.90 2.06 -3.72
CA VAL A 724 -2.65 0.85 -3.37
C VAL A 724 -3.08 0.14 -4.64
N LEU A 725 -2.34 -0.90 -5.03
CA LEU A 725 -2.67 -1.74 -6.18
C LEU A 725 -3.30 -3.05 -5.72
N ALA A 726 -4.29 -3.51 -6.47
CA ALA A 726 -4.96 -4.77 -6.23
C ALA A 726 -4.40 -5.89 -7.13
N PHE A 727 -4.20 -7.05 -6.52
CA PHE A 727 -3.66 -8.24 -7.15
C PHE A 727 -4.74 -9.34 -7.09
N SER A 728 -5.40 -9.53 -8.22
CA SER A 728 -6.38 -10.60 -8.43
C SER A 728 -5.68 -11.93 -8.72
N THR A 729 -6.04 -12.98 -7.98
CA THR A 729 -5.67 -14.37 -8.27
C THR A 729 -6.94 -15.23 -8.33
N ILE A 730 -6.87 -16.38 -9.01
CA ILE A 730 -8.03 -17.27 -9.20
C ILE A 730 -7.77 -18.61 -8.55
N LEU A 731 -8.69 -19.03 -7.66
CA LEU A 731 -8.56 -20.27 -6.92
C LEU A 731 -8.90 -21.45 -7.85
N ASN A 732 -7.88 -21.94 -8.56
CA ASN A 732 -8.03 -22.97 -9.60
C ASN A 732 -8.75 -24.24 -9.13
N ILE A 733 -8.47 -24.73 -7.91
CA ILE A 733 -9.05 -25.97 -7.38
C ILE A 733 -10.59 -25.85 -7.21
N PRO A 734 -11.14 -24.88 -6.46
CA PRO A 734 -12.59 -24.72 -6.38
C PRO A 734 -13.21 -24.35 -7.73
N LEU A 735 -12.55 -23.54 -8.59
CA LEU A 735 -13.08 -23.25 -9.92
C LEU A 735 -13.31 -24.52 -10.75
N ILE A 736 -12.31 -25.40 -10.80
CA ILE A 736 -12.40 -26.69 -11.51
C ILE A 736 -13.48 -27.57 -10.88
N ALA A 737 -13.58 -27.63 -9.54
CA ALA A 737 -14.61 -28.39 -8.85
C ALA A 737 -16.03 -27.88 -9.16
N ILE A 738 -16.23 -26.56 -9.24
CA ILE A 738 -17.50 -25.93 -9.62
C ILE A 738 -17.85 -26.25 -11.08
N LEU A 739 -16.91 -26.08 -12.02
CA LEU A 739 -17.14 -26.36 -13.43
C LEU A 739 -17.45 -27.85 -13.69
N ILE A 740 -16.77 -28.77 -13.01
CA ILE A 740 -17.08 -30.21 -13.04
C ILE A 740 -18.46 -30.49 -12.45
N SER A 741 -18.83 -29.84 -11.35
CA SER A 741 -20.14 -30.02 -10.71
C SER A 741 -21.29 -29.52 -11.60
N PHE A 742 -21.13 -28.37 -12.25
CA PHE A 742 -22.12 -27.85 -13.20
C PHE A 742 -22.22 -28.72 -14.45
N LEU A 743 -21.07 -29.18 -15.00
CA LEU A 743 -21.06 -30.14 -16.10
C LEU A 743 -21.78 -31.45 -15.74
N ALA A 744 -21.57 -31.98 -14.54
CA ALA A 744 -22.26 -33.18 -14.06
C ALA A 744 -23.77 -32.96 -13.91
N LEU A 745 -24.21 -31.79 -13.43
CA LEU A 745 -25.63 -31.41 -13.40
C LEU A 745 -26.24 -31.28 -14.80
N GLY A 746 -25.51 -30.71 -15.76
CA GLY A 746 -25.94 -30.61 -17.16
C GLY A 746 -26.03 -31.98 -17.85
N VAL A 747 -25.05 -32.87 -17.63
CA VAL A 747 -25.08 -34.27 -18.09
C VAL A 747 -26.27 -35.00 -17.46
N PHE A 748 -26.54 -34.82 -16.16
CA PHE A 748 -27.69 -35.43 -15.49
C PHE A 748 -29.02 -34.92 -16.09
N ALA A 749 -29.16 -33.60 -16.26
CA ALA A 749 -30.34 -32.96 -16.85
C ALA A 749 -30.59 -33.37 -18.32
N ALA A 750 -29.53 -33.67 -19.07
CA ALA A 750 -29.64 -34.15 -20.44
C ALA A 750 -30.01 -35.64 -20.54
N LEU A 751 -29.43 -36.50 -19.69
CA LEU A 751 -29.55 -37.96 -19.80
C LEU A 751 -30.76 -38.55 -19.05
N PHE A 752 -31.18 -37.96 -17.92
CA PHE A 752 -32.19 -38.53 -17.04
C PHE A 752 -33.58 -37.88 -17.19
N VAL A 753 -33.90 -37.31 -18.35
CA VAL A 753 -35.24 -36.82 -18.68
C VAL A 753 -36.24 -38.00 -18.69
N PRO A 754 -37.23 -38.05 -17.79
CA PRO A 754 -38.12 -39.20 -17.65
C PRO A 754 -39.12 -39.27 -18.82
N ARG A 755 -39.37 -40.47 -19.35
CA ARG A 755 -40.51 -40.71 -20.26
C ARG A 755 -41.84 -40.43 -19.55
N LEU A 756 -42.86 -40.04 -20.28
CA LEU A 756 -44.21 -39.90 -19.72
C LEU A 756 -44.77 -41.26 -19.24
N PRO A 757 -45.78 -41.25 -18.35
CA PRO A 757 -46.55 -42.45 -17.99
C PRO A 757 -47.10 -43.18 -19.24
N LYS A 758 -47.36 -44.49 -19.12
CA LYS A 758 -47.70 -45.38 -20.24
C LYS A 758 -46.70 -45.33 -21.44
N ASN A 759 -45.44 -44.90 -21.23
CA ASN A 759 -44.39 -44.78 -22.24
C ASN A 759 -44.69 -43.83 -23.42
N MET A 760 -45.61 -42.88 -23.25
CA MET A 760 -45.91 -41.86 -24.26
C MET A 760 -44.67 -40.98 -24.54
N PRO A 761 -44.45 -40.53 -25.79
CA PRO A 761 -43.38 -39.58 -26.11
C PRO A 761 -43.67 -38.20 -25.49
N ARG A 762 -42.66 -37.50 -24.96
CA ARG A 762 -42.84 -36.13 -24.47
C ARG A 762 -43.31 -35.20 -25.58
N ARG A 763 -44.32 -34.40 -25.26
CA ARG A 763 -44.73 -33.21 -25.98
C ARG A 763 -43.94 -32.01 -25.44
N GLY A 764 -43.40 -31.17 -26.32
CA GLY A 764 -42.81 -29.89 -25.92
C GLY A 764 -43.90 -28.92 -25.47
N PHE A 765 -43.51 -27.79 -24.88
CA PHE A 765 -44.43 -26.67 -24.60
C PHE A 765 -44.78 -25.83 -25.85
N ASP A 766 -44.38 -26.23 -27.05
CA ASP A 766 -44.67 -25.49 -28.28
C ASP A 766 -46.19 -25.46 -28.57
N LEU A 767 -46.73 -24.33 -29.03
CA LEU A 767 -48.18 -24.16 -29.29
C LEU A 767 -48.77 -25.28 -30.18
N TYR A 768 -48.03 -25.73 -31.20
CA TYR A 768 -48.43 -26.84 -32.07
C TYR A 768 -48.45 -28.20 -31.36
N SER A 769 -47.57 -28.40 -30.38
CA SER A 769 -47.51 -29.60 -29.54
C SER A 769 -48.69 -29.68 -28.55
N TRP A 770 -49.19 -28.51 -28.10
CA TRP A 770 -50.43 -28.37 -27.35
C TRP A 770 -51.69 -28.55 -28.22
N LEU A 771 -51.78 -27.87 -29.36
CA LEU A 771 -52.92 -28.04 -30.28
C LEU A 771 -53.05 -29.50 -30.73
N ALA A 772 -51.95 -30.17 -31.07
CA ALA A 772 -51.93 -31.61 -31.38
C ALA A 772 -52.15 -32.55 -30.16
N ALA A 773 -52.35 -32.01 -28.96
CA ALA A 773 -52.83 -32.75 -27.79
C ALA A 773 -54.35 -32.67 -27.63
N PHE A 774 -54.97 -31.55 -27.98
CA PHE A 774 -56.39 -31.28 -27.77
C PHE A 774 -57.27 -31.48 -29.02
N TYR A 775 -56.71 -31.41 -30.23
CA TYR A 775 -57.43 -31.73 -31.48
C TYR A 775 -57.70 -33.23 -31.72
N ALA A 776 -57.30 -34.10 -30.78
CA ALA A 776 -57.68 -35.51 -30.77
C ALA A 776 -59.02 -35.68 -30.03
N ASP A 777 -60.12 -35.53 -30.77
CA ASP A 777 -61.53 -35.82 -30.44
C ASP A 777 -62.19 -35.10 -29.23
N GLU A 778 -61.47 -34.51 -28.25
CA GLU A 778 -62.09 -33.90 -27.07
C GLU A 778 -63.03 -32.70 -27.39
N LEU A 779 -62.84 -31.99 -28.52
CA LEU A 779 -63.74 -30.92 -28.97
C LEU A 779 -65.19 -31.38 -29.25
N VAL A 780 -65.44 -32.69 -29.38
CA VAL A 780 -66.78 -33.23 -29.65
C VAL A 780 -67.59 -33.43 -28.35
N ILE A 781 -66.94 -33.60 -27.19
CA ILE A 781 -67.64 -33.96 -25.93
C ILE A 781 -68.17 -32.72 -25.20
N ALA A 782 -67.56 -31.55 -25.37
CA ALA A 782 -68.12 -30.27 -24.94
C ALA A 782 -69.38 -29.84 -25.74
N GLY A 783 -69.67 -30.51 -26.85
CA GLY A 783 -70.70 -30.14 -27.84
C GLY A 783 -72.08 -30.77 -27.66
N LYS A 784 -72.50 -31.20 -26.46
CA LYS A 784 -73.87 -31.65 -26.21
C LYS A 784 -74.75 -30.51 -25.66
N PRO A 785 -75.71 -29.96 -26.44
CA PRO A 785 -76.54 -28.84 -26.01
C PRO A 785 -77.57 -29.26 -24.94
N GLY A 786 -77.24 -29.00 -23.67
CA GLY A 786 -78.06 -29.29 -22.50
C GLY A 786 -79.05 -28.18 -22.10
N GLY A 787 -79.87 -27.70 -23.05
CA GLY A 787 -81.02 -26.83 -22.77
C GLY A 787 -80.77 -25.31 -22.75
N ASN A 788 -81.55 -24.60 -23.57
CA ASN A 788 -81.94 -23.18 -23.50
C ASN A 788 -80.84 -22.09 -23.41
N GLY A 789 -80.75 -21.25 -24.46
CA GLY A 789 -80.02 -19.98 -24.45
C GLY A 789 -78.56 -20.12 -24.87
N GLY A 790 -78.28 -19.95 -26.16
CA GLY A 790 -76.96 -20.20 -26.74
C GLY A 790 -76.09 -18.95 -26.91
N LEU A 791 -74.77 -19.18 -26.88
CA LEU A 791 -73.80 -18.43 -27.66
C LEU A 791 -73.01 -19.45 -28.50
N PRO A 792 -72.79 -19.26 -29.81
CA PRO A 792 -71.99 -20.19 -30.61
C PRO A 792 -70.51 -20.08 -30.25
N VAL A 793 -69.88 -21.19 -29.89
CA VAL A 793 -68.42 -21.25 -29.72
C VAL A 793 -67.78 -21.14 -31.10
N LEU A 794 -67.16 -19.99 -31.40
CA LEU A 794 -66.41 -19.81 -32.64
C LEU A 794 -65.18 -20.75 -32.66
N PRO A 795 -64.78 -21.26 -33.84
CA PRO A 795 -63.60 -22.11 -33.96
C PRO A 795 -62.33 -21.33 -33.62
N ILE A 796 -61.47 -21.92 -32.78
CA ILE A 796 -60.19 -21.31 -32.35
C ILE A 796 -59.36 -20.93 -33.58
N GLY A 797 -59.10 -19.63 -33.72
CA GLY A 797 -58.43 -19.08 -34.88
C GLY A 797 -56.96 -19.52 -35.00
N ARG A 798 -56.45 -19.62 -36.22
CA ARG A 798 -55.05 -20.01 -36.53
C ARG A 798 -53.99 -18.96 -36.11
N LYS A 799 -54.39 -17.93 -35.36
CA LYS A 799 -53.60 -16.78 -34.88
C LYS A 799 -54.21 -16.23 -33.58
N MET A 800 -54.38 -17.10 -32.60
CA MET A 800 -54.94 -16.77 -31.27
C MET A 800 -53.82 -17.06 -30.26
N ASP A 801 -53.46 -16.09 -29.43
CA ASP A 801 -52.33 -16.24 -28.52
C ASP A 801 -52.73 -17.01 -27.25
N VAL A 802 -51.76 -17.43 -26.42
CA VAL A 802 -52.04 -18.30 -25.25
C VAL A 802 -52.99 -17.62 -24.26
N GLU A 803 -52.81 -16.31 -24.07
CA GLU A 803 -53.63 -15.42 -23.23
C GLU A 803 -55.09 -15.37 -23.74
N ASP A 804 -55.30 -15.18 -25.06
CA ASP A 804 -56.63 -15.24 -25.69
C ASP A 804 -57.30 -16.60 -25.43
N ILE A 805 -56.54 -17.69 -25.62
CA ILE A 805 -57.05 -19.05 -25.47
C ILE A 805 -57.37 -19.33 -23.99
N GLU A 806 -56.59 -18.81 -23.03
CA GLU A 806 -56.95 -18.90 -21.61
C GLU A 806 -58.23 -18.11 -21.30
N GLN A 807 -58.42 -16.92 -21.86
CA GLN A 807 -59.64 -16.16 -21.67
C GLN A 807 -60.90 -16.91 -22.19
N HIS A 808 -60.76 -17.72 -23.24
CA HIS A 808 -61.88 -18.42 -23.88
C HIS A 808 -62.14 -19.84 -23.35
N ILE A 809 -61.11 -20.59 -22.92
CA ILE A 809 -61.24 -21.98 -22.44
C ILE A 809 -60.51 -22.29 -21.11
N GLY A 810 -60.05 -21.27 -20.38
CA GLY A 810 -59.29 -21.37 -19.13
C GLY A 810 -59.87 -22.30 -18.05
N GLU A 811 -61.21 -22.34 -17.95
CA GLU A 811 -61.96 -23.14 -16.96
C GLU A 811 -62.13 -24.62 -17.37
N VAL A 812 -61.99 -24.94 -18.66
CA VAL A 812 -62.27 -26.27 -19.23
C VAL A 812 -61.26 -27.30 -18.69
N ARG A 813 -61.78 -28.43 -18.19
CA ARG A 813 -60.96 -29.57 -17.71
C ARG A 813 -60.75 -30.61 -18.79
N PHE A 814 -59.49 -30.83 -19.19
CA PHE A 814 -59.15 -31.88 -20.16
C PHE A 814 -59.04 -33.25 -19.53
N ARG A 815 -59.45 -34.29 -20.26
CA ARG A 815 -59.32 -35.69 -19.88
C ARG A 815 -58.46 -36.44 -20.89
N ASN A 816 -57.35 -37.03 -20.43
CA ASN A 816 -56.39 -37.66 -21.33
C ASN A 816 -56.88 -39.05 -21.79
N LEU A 817 -57.74 -39.07 -22.82
CA LEU A 817 -58.44 -40.25 -23.35
C LEU A 817 -57.57 -41.22 -24.17
N PHE A 818 -56.30 -41.40 -23.79
CA PHE A 818 -55.44 -42.50 -24.25
C PHE A 818 -55.41 -43.68 -23.25
N ALA A 819 -56.49 -43.86 -22.48
CA ALA A 819 -56.71 -44.97 -21.56
C ALA A 819 -57.64 -46.07 -22.11
N THR A 820 -58.20 -45.87 -23.30
CA THR A 820 -59.27 -46.70 -23.91
C THR A 820 -58.86 -47.39 -25.22
N TRP A 821 -57.57 -47.39 -25.57
CA TRP A 821 -57.05 -48.10 -26.74
C TRP A 821 -56.70 -49.57 -26.48
N ASP A 822 -56.59 -49.99 -25.21
CA ASP A 822 -56.29 -51.36 -24.78
C ASP A 822 -57.51 -52.32 -24.95
N GLY A 823 -58.38 -52.09 -25.94
CA GLY A 823 -59.69 -52.74 -26.08
C GLY A 823 -60.20 -52.95 -27.52
N LEU A 824 -59.29 -52.97 -28.51
CA LEU A 824 -59.63 -53.12 -29.94
C LEU A 824 -58.91 -54.29 -30.65
N ASP A 825 -58.00 -54.99 -29.97
CA ASP A 825 -57.24 -56.11 -30.56
C ASP A 825 -58.06 -57.42 -30.66
N ASP A 826 -59.11 -57.59 -29.84
CA ASP A 826 -59.93 -58.82 -29.77
C ASP A 826 -60.94 -59.00 -30.92
N LEU A 827 -61.07 -58.04 -31.85
CA LEU A 827 -62.08 -58.08 -32.92
C LEU A 827 -61.54 -58.43 -34.33
N TYR A 828 -60.29 -58.88 -34.45
CA TYR A 828 -59.65 -59.19 -35.75
C TYR A 828 -59.27 -60.67 -35.98
N ILE A 829 -59.76 -61.59 -35.15
CA ILE A 829 -59.50 -63.04 -35.28
C ILE A 829 -60.80 -63.80 -35.61
N LEU A 830 -61.49 -63.47 -36.72
CA LEU A 830 -62.58 -64.31 -37.26
C LEU A 830 -62.99 -64.04 -38.73
N SER A 831 -62.06 -63.72 -39.65
CA SER A 831 -62.31 -63.87 -41.10
C SER A 831 -61.03 -63.88 -41.95
N CYS A 832 -60.62 -65.07 -42.41
CA CYS A 832 -59.93 -65.39 -43.67
C CYS A 832 -59.35 -66.80 -43.56
N GLY A 833 -60.04 -67.79 -44.14
CA GLY A 833 -59.72 -69.21 -44.00
C GLY A 833 -60.21 -70.06 -45.17
N VAL A 834 -60.08 -69.54 -46.40
CA VAL A 834 -60.10 -70.24 -47.70
C VAL A 834 -59.11 -69.49 -48.60
#